data_AF-A0A1J4JJV8-F1
#
_entry.id   AF-A0A1J4JJV8-F1
#
_cell.length_a   1.000
_cell.length_b   1.000
_cell.length_c   1.000
_cell.angle_alpha   90.00
_cell.angle_beta   90.00
_cell.angle_gamma   90.00
#
_symmetry.space_group_name_H-M   'P 1'
#
loop_
_entity.id
_entity.type
_entity.pdbx_description
1 polymer ?
#
loop_
_entity_poly.entity_id
_entity_poly.type
_entity_poly.pdbx_seq_one_letter_code
_entity_poly.pdbx_strand_id
1 'polypeptide(L)'
;MINMKEIHFTKDDLPLSEYESLQWNLNETRSVEFFPNKLISVTLISTEIPNFEEHLNRIDDLNPIALDLEWEDELCLFQFCSSNGVLIVRHPNGQGNELLKKFLSTHSFFAKGASNDKKQLMLKFGKDFHENIEDISLTRLKSYGHSENFIQMTIQFAGTPTADFKDIRITTSNWSQKVLTMRQVLYAAFDVVAIYECYPNFPPPNFHTHKKSKALQSQNKKSRQLNKQKLQQKMNQKKLNKDESQSNKNNEKIKVTMKMNEHFNAFCYLATNYQGSTKKADLYKLLEFIPTENINFISSYPETNKTSVIFISLFVKIDIQAIPIPNIVELPFVDPEESSDGDFLYLTNLPKRISERRELNIFLNCFEIDHRLVINDNYARIEVCCAESSHILKCFISHITIDGVNPILWDFPYFLNSIQVRQLPSFWTDNECKQLFERFGEIDSIRELKRRSNEDHQSFVVKFKDFESSTKAINEINYSEIDGNEILVSRFSEEQPMRIIRRYELTISSIDTNEENGTNELNLRSSRDLRKEFSPFGAIYQAFYDQRLKTGHVQFFHRKSALKAQQAMNKIAYFPPDGSTIIIRDISYKMTQNEIIEMCEVYGKVINFVVRLIVEKFRYQIVEVTFSSADEAMKAKSGLDNRRIDNIPIVVSVYRGAGCEVPMWKMEQRFQWIVIENNMLNENETEIIDENSIHMKLSKLGIIIDFRIYPQKTFVMFYDPRSAEAANEELGTRMPTLEEFANETNNRALQTEVFIPFRNPTNEAQQYAIVLDPMPDEFCQQTLNQYCPKCFYTLAVLRSSINQDQRRAIIYCDGQKMTKKIFALIRDQKCGNETMKPEIMKKENVPNTVTVSPISIIIDPLPDELLGNRIKTNILMDKEASVDIMQSVIDKKKMMAVVLPKRREDCKTILRAFRRWRVDGLPLNVKKIINYQES
;
A
#
# COMPACT_ATOMS: atom_id res chain seq x y z
N MET A 1 14.32 -7.43 -53.87
CA MET A 1 14.63 -6.52 -52.76
C MET A 1 13.40 -6.45 -51.87
N ILE A 2 13.53 -6.67 -50.57
CA ILE A 2 12.41 -6.55 -49.62
C ILE A 2 12.23 -5.06 -49.30
N ASN A 3 10.99 -4.58 -49.24
CA ASN A 3 10.69 -3.17 -49.04
C ASN A 3 10.87 -2.80 -47.55
N MET A 4 12.11 -2.53 -47.14
CA MET A 4 12.45 -2.19 -45.76
C MET A 4 11.84 -0.84 -45.38
N LYS A 5 10.84 -0.88 -44.49
CA LYS A 5 10.29 0.33 -43.89
C LYS A 5 11.26 0.85 -42.85
N GLU A 6 11.54 2.14 -42.91
CA GLU A 6 12.37 2.85 -41.93
C GLU A 6 11.48 3.37 -40.80
N ILE A 7 12.04 3.50 -39.60
CA ILE A 7 11.36 3.98 -38.38
C ILE A 7 12.25 5.06 -37.74
N HIS A 8 11.72 6.27 -37.73
CA HIS A 8 12.32 7.46 -37.14
C HIS A 8 11.43 7.99 -36.01
N PHE A 9 11.98 8.88 -35.19
CA PHE A 9 11.30 9.51 -34.05
C PHE A 9 11.51 11.02 -34.03
N THR A 10 11.44 11.66 -35.20
CA THR A 10 11.42 13.12 -35.32
C THR A 10 10.03 13.67 -34.94
N LYS A 11 9.85 15.00 -35.01
CA LYS A 11 8.60 15.67 -34.61
C LYS A 11 7.42 15.39 -35.54
N ASP A 12 7.69 14.96 -36.77
CA ASP A 12 6.68 14.72 -37.80
C ASP A 12 6.43 13.22 -38.02
N ASP A 13 7.16 12.34 -37.30
CA ASP A 13 6.96 10.89 -37.28
C ASP A 13 5.85 10.46 -36.30
N LEU A 14 5.43 9.21 -36.41
CA LEU A 14 4.49 8.61 -35.46
C LEU A 14 5.15 8.53 -34.06
N PRO A 15 4.55 9.10 -33.00
CA PRO A 15 5.18 9.08 -31.68
C PRO A 15 5.20 7.66 -31.10
N LEU A 16 6.24 7.39 -30.30
CA LEU A 16 6.59 6.03 -29.87
C LEU A 16 5.45 5.28 -29.14
N SER A 17 4.50 5.97 -28.52
CA SER A 17 3.30 5.38 -27.90
C SER A 17 2.40 4.62 -28.87
N GLU A 18 2.15 5.17 -30.07
CA GLU A 18 1.13 4.64 -30.98
C GLU A 18 1.50 3.26 -31.56
N TYR A 19 2.78 2.92 -31.57
CA TYR A 19 3.30 1.60 -31.93
C TYR A 19 2.84 0.47 -30.99
N GLU A 20 2.17 0.78 -29.88
CA GLU A 20 1.47 -0.21 -29.04
C GLU A 20 0.24 -0.79 -29.76
N SER A 21 -0.38 -0.03 -30.68
CA SER A 21 -1.51 -0.48 -31.50
C SER A 21 -1.10 -1.30 -32.74
N LEU A 22 0.17 -1.27 -33.13
CA LEU A 22 0.69 -1.85 -34.37
C LEU A 22 1.38 -3.19 -34.10
N GLN A 23 1.30 -4.12 -35.06
CA GLN A 23 1.92 -5.45 -34.96
C GLN A 23 3.22 -5.53 -35.79
N TRP A 24 4.17 -6.34 -35.32
CA TRP A 24 5.39 -6.70 -36.05
C TRP A 24 5.32 -8.18 -36.44
N ASN A 25 5.46 -8.49 -37.72
CA ASN A 25 5.24 -9.84 -38.23
C ASN A 25 6.49 -10.72 -38.09
N LEU A 26 6.32 -12.05 -38.05
CA LEU A 26 7.45 -12.97 -38.12
C LEU A 26 8.11 -12.88 -39.51
N ASN A 27 9.44 -12.95 -39.54
CA ASN A 27 10.31 -12.73 -40.68
C ASN A 27 10.24 -11.30 -41.28
N GLU A 28 9.70 -10.34 -40.54
CA GLU A 28 9.71 -8.93 -40.93
C GLU A 28 10.97 -8.21 -40.44
N THR A 29 11.76 -7.67 -41.37
CA THR A 29 12.89 -6.78 -41.11
C THR A 29 12.50 -5.32 -41.36
N ARG A 30 12.89 -4.41 -40.46
CA ARG A 30 12.78 -2.95 -40.63
C ARG A 30 14.07 -2.27 -40.18
N SER A 31 14.32 -1.06 -40.67
CA SER A 31 15.43 -0.22 -40.23
C SER A 31 14.93 0.74 -39.15
N VAL A 32 15.62 0.85 -38.02
CA VAL A 32 15.19 1.69 -36.89
C VAL A 32 16.31 2.61 -36.46
N GLU A 33 16.02 3.91 -36.37
CA GLU A 33 16.96 4.90 -35.88
C GLU A 33 16.92 4.98 -34.35
N PHE A 34 17.63 4.08 -33.66
CA PHE A 34 17.71 4.11 -32.17
C PHE A 34 18.60 5.23 -31.64
N PHE A 35 19.62 5.63 -32.41
CA PHE A 35 20.54 6.72 -32.12
C PHE A 35 20.64 7.66 -33.33
N PRO A 36 20.80 8.99 -33.14
CA PRO A 36 20.78 9.95 -34.24
C PRO A 36 21.76 9.62 -35.39
N ASN A 37 21.22 9.56 -36.61
CA ASN A 37 21.90 9.18 -37.85
C ASN A 37 22.41 7.73 -37.92
N LYS A 38 21.90 6.82 -37.06
CA LYS A 38 22.21 5.38 -37.07
C LYS A 38 20.96 4.54 -37.27
N LEU A 39 20.66 4.19 -38.53
CA LEU A 39 19.65 3.19 -38.88
C LEU A 39 20.22 1.78 -38.65
N ILE A 40 19.63 1.04 -37.73
CA ILE A 40 20.00 -0.34 -37.39
C ILE A 40 18.91 -1.29 -37.87
N SER A 41 19.27 -2.39 -38.54
CA SER A 41 18.28 -3.38 -38.98
C SER A 41 17.76 -4.19 -37.78
N VAL A 42 16.44 -4.40 -37.71
CA VAL A 42 15.78 -5.20 -36.67
C VAL A 42 14.93 -6.26 -37.36
N THR A 43 15.17 -7.52 -37.04
CA THR A 43 14.39 -8.66 -37.58
C THR A 43 13.78 -9.48 -36.45
N LEU A 44 12.46 -9.73 -36.53
CA LEU A 44 11.74 -10.62 -35.64
C LEU A 44 11.55 -12.00 -36.29
N ILE A 45 12.01 -13.08 -35.64
CA ILE A 45 11.81 -14.46 -36.10
C ILE A 45 11.34 -15.39 -34.96
N SER A 46 11.07 -16.65 -35.29
CA SER A 46 10.82 -17.74 -34.33
C SER A 46 11.76 -18.92 -34.59
N THR A 47 12.07 -19.72 -33.57
CA THR A 47 12.86 -20.97 -33.72
C THR A 47 12.15 -22.07 -34.50
N GLU A 48 10.88 -21.88 -34.87
CA GLU A 48 10.06 -22.80 -35.67
C GLU A 48 10.19 -22.57 -37.20
N ILE A 49 10.87 -21.52 -37.66
CA ILE A 49 10.96 -21.25 -39.11
C ILE A 49 11.94 -22.20 -39.81
N PRO A 50 11.65 -22.69 -41.04
CA PRO A 50 12.50 -23.68 -41.71
C PRO A 50 13.94 -23.25 -41.95
N ASN A 51 14.19 -21.94 -42.10
CA ASN A 51 15.50 -21.37 -42.40
C ASN A 51 16.18 -20.74 -41.16
N PHE A 52 15.84 -21.17 -39.95
CA PHE A 52 16.33 -20.59 -38.69
C PHE A 52 17.86 -20.51 -38.58
N GLU A 53 18.60 -21.54 -39.02
CA GLU A 53 20.07 -21.55 -38.98
C GLU A 53 20.69 -20.47 -39.90
N GLU A 54 20.03 -20.11 -41.02
CA GLU A 54 20.50 -19.02 -41.90
C GLU A 54 20.44 -17.64 -41.23
N HIS A 55 19.49 -17.44 -40.32
CA HIS A 55 19.36 -16.18 -39.59
C HIS A 55 20.39 -16.08 -38.46
N LEU A 56 20.69 -17.19 -37.76
CA LEU A 56 21.79 -17.26 -36.80
C LEU A 56 23.14 -17.05 -37.48
N ASN A 57 23.39 -17.71 -38.62
CA ASN A 57 24.61 -17.55 -39.40
C ASN A 57 24.74 -16.16 -40.05
N ARG A 58 23.69 -15.33 -40.04
CA ARG A 58 23.70 -13.94 -40.52
C ARG A 58 23.92 -12.93 -39.39
N ILE A 59 23.60 -13.26 -38.14
CA ILE A 59 23.87 -12.38 -36.99
C ILE A 59 25.29 -12.59 -36.44
N ASP A 60 25.92 -13.74 -36.70
CA ASP A 60 27.35 -13.93 -36.44
C ASP A 60 28.20 -13.04 -37.37
N ASP A 61 29.14 -12.31 -36.78
CA ASP A 61 30.17 -11.52 -37.45
C ASP A 61 31.59 -11.87 -36.95
N LEU A 62 31.73 -13.01 -36.25
CA LEU A 62 32.91 -13.52 -35.56
C LEU A 62 33.38 -12.71 -34.33
N ASN A 63 32.64 -11.68 -33.90
CA ASN A 63 32.90 -10.95 -32.66
C ASN A 63 31.94 -11.39 -31.54
N PRO A 64 32.18 -10.98 -30.28
CA PRO A 64 31.20 -11.16 -29.21
C PRO A 64 29.87 -10.46 -29.53
N ILE A 65 28.75 -11.11 -29.23
CA ILE A 65 27.39 -10.65 -29.55
C ILE A 65 26.72 -10.07 -28.29
N ALA A 66 26.05 -8.92 -28.41
CA ALA A 66 25.25 -8.37 -27.30
C ALA A 66 23.99 -9.21 -27.08
N LEU A 67 23.72 -9.58 -25.82
CA LEU A 67 22.65 -10.50 -25.43
C LEU A 67 21.78 -9.93 -24.31
N ASP A 68 20.46 -10.05 -24.46
CA ASP A 68 19.45 -9.83 -23.43
C ASP A 68 18.27 -10.81 -23.62
N LEU A 69 17.48 -11.06 -22.57
CA LEU A 69 16.49 -12.15 -22.52
C LEU A 69 15.19 -11.70 -21.81
N GLU A 70 14.03 -12.12 -22.34
CA GLU A 70 12.73 -11.91 -21.66
C GLU A 70 11.98 -13.25 -21.50
N TRP A 71 11.26 -13.39 -20.39
CA TRP A 71 10.66 -14.67 -19.95
C TRP A 71 9.38 -14.48 -19.13
N GLU A 72 8.52 -15.50 -19.16
CA GLU A 72 7.28 -15.57 -18.39
C GLU A 72 7.38 -16.71 -17.34
N ASP A 73 6.63 -17.79 -17.54
CA ASP A 73 6.82 -19.09 -16.89
C ASP A 73 8.10 -19.78 -17.38
N GLU A 74 8.44 -19.60 -18.66
CA GLU A 74 9.66 -20.06 -19.30
C GLU A 74 10.37 -18.93 -20.07
N LEU A 75 11.65 -19.14 -20.38
CA LEU A 75 12.40 -18.33 -21.34
C LEU A 75 11.80 -18.47 -22.74
N CYS A 76 11.35 -17.34 -23.31
CA CYS A 76 10.59 -17.31 -24.56
C CYS A 76 11.04 -16.24 -25.58
N LEU A 77 11.88 -15.28 -25.18
CA LEU A 77 12.45 -14.28 -26.08
C LEU A 77 13.97 -14.17 -25.90
N PHE A 78 14.69 -14.24 -27.02
CA PHE A 78 16.14 -14.05 -27.10
C PHE A 78 16.43 -12.84 -27.98
N GLN A 79 17.34 -11.98 -27.53
CA GLN A 79 17.69 -10.74 -28.20
C GLN A 79 19.19 -10.79 -28.51
N PHE A 80 19.57 -10.57 -29.77
CA PHE A 80 20.97 -10.56 -30.21
C PHE A 80 21.25 -9.28 -31.01
N CYS A 81 22.38 -8.61 -30.74
CA CYS A 81 22.88 -7.52 -31.58
C CYS A 81 24.36 -7.68 -31.90
N SER A 82 24.71 -7.46 -33.17
CA SER A 82 26.07 -7.49 -33.74
C SER A 82 26.22 -6.39 -34.80
N SER A 83 27.34 -6.33 -35.53
CA SER A 83 27.51 -5.36 -36.61
C SER A 83 26.53 -5.56 -37.79
N ASN A 84 25.94 -6.75 -37.90
CA ASN A 84 24.91 -7.08 -38.89
C ASN A 84 23.49 -6.60 -38.48
N GLY A 85 23.33 -6.04 -37.28
CA GLY A 85 22.07 -5.49 -36.75
C GLY A 85 21.51 -6.31 -35.59
N VAL A 86 20.17 -6.37 -35.48
CA VAL A 86 19.44 -7.01 -34.38
C VAL A 86 18.62 -8.20 -34.88
N LEU A 87 18.75 -9.32 -34.18
CA LEU A 87 17.90 -10.50 -34.35
C LEU A 87 17.15 -10.79 -33.04
N ILE A 88 15.83 -10.64 -33.07
CA ILE A 88 14.95 -11.05 -31.97
C ILE A 88 14.36 -12.41 -32.33
N VAL A 89 14.68 -13.41 -31.52
CA VAL A 89 14.28 -14.81 -31.72
C VAL A 89 13.25 -15.20 -30.67
N ARG A 90 12.04 -15.51 -31.13
CA ARG A 90 10.98 -16.06 -30.29
C ARG A 90 11.13 -17.57 -30.17
N HIS A 91 11.04 -18.07 -28.94
CA HIS A 91 11.08 -19.49 -28.64
C HIS A 91 9.78 -19.90 -27.95
N PRO A 92 9.00 -20.84 -28.50
CA PRO A 92 7.80 -21.38 -27.83
C PRO A 92 8.11 -22.04 -26.47
N ASN A 93 7.09 -22.28 -25.67
CA ASN A 93 7.25 -23.04 -24.42
C ASN A 93 7.57 -24.51 -24.72
N GLY A 94 8.34 -25.17 -23.85
CA GLY A 94 8.87 -26.50 -24.06
C GLY A 94 10.37 -26.54 -24.40
N GLN A 95 10.84 -27.70 -24.89
CA GLN A 95 12.26 -28.02 -25.01
C GLN A 95 13.06 -26.99 -25.84
N GLY A 96 14.20 -26.55 -25.30
CA GLY A 96 15.12 -25.62 -25.97
C GLY A 96 15.65 -26.16 -27.31
N ASN A 97 15.51 -25.34 -28.37
CA ASN A 97 15.97 -25.62 -29.72
C ASN A 97 17.49 -25.89 -29.78
N GLU A 98 17.89 -27.04 -30.32
CA GLU A 98 19.29 -27.48 -30.31
C GLU A 98 20.21 -26.64 -31.22
N LEU A 99 19.70 -25.98 -32.27
CA LEU A 99 20.49 -25.04 -33.09
C LEU A 99 20.80 -23.76 -32.30
N LEU A 100 19.82 -23.22 -31.57
CA LEU A 100 20.02 -22.07 -30.69
C LEU A 100 20.97 -22.41 -29.52
N LYS A 101 20.84 -23.62 -28.95
CA LYS A 101 21.72 -24.17 -27.91
C LYS A 101 23.16 -24.38 -28.40
N LYS A 102 23.34 -24.86 -29.64
CA LYS A 102 24.63 -24.95 -30.35
C LYS A 102 25.22 -23.54 -30.52
N PHE A 103 24.45 -22.60 -31.05
CA PHE A 103 24.87 -21.20 -31.26
C PHE A 103 25.32 -20.53 -29.95
N LEU A 104 24.52 -20.63 -28.89
CA LEU A 104 24.87 -20.13 -27.54
C LEU A 104 26.10 -20.83 -26.93
N SER A 105 26.43 -22.05 -27.40
CA SER A 105 27.60 -22.81 -26.94
C SER A 105 28.90 -22.46 -27.67
N THR A 106 28.83 -22.06 -28.95
CA THR A 106 30.01 -21.87 -29.80
C THR A 106 30.47 -20.43 -29.92
N HIS A 107 29.58 -19.46 -29.68
CA HIS A 107 29.90 -18.03 -29.77
C HIS A 107 30.16 -17.42 -28.39
N SER A 108 30.71 -16.20 -28.39
CA SER A 108 30.91 -15.38 -27.19
C SER A 108 29.84 -14.29 -27.14
N PHE A 109 29.40 -13.92 -25.94
CA PHE A 109 28.34 -12.95 -25.72
C PHE A 109 28.70 -11.98 -24.59
N PHE A 110 28.02 -10.84 -24.54
CA PHE A 110 28.06 -9.93 -23.39
C PHE A 110 26.67 -9.43 -23.04
N ALA A 111 26.34 -9.45 -21.74
CA ALA A 111 25.00 -9.16 -21.23
C ALA A 111 25.06 -8.36 -19.92
N LYS A 112 24.07 -7.49 -19.68
CA LYS A 112 24.18 -6.40 -18.70
C LYS A 112 23.55 -6.73 -17.33
N GLY A 113 24.15 -7.69 -16.64
CA GLY A 113 23.71 -8.16 -15.31
C GLY A 113 23.37 -9.66 -15.30
N ALA A 114 24.06 -10.43 -16.14
CA ALA A 114 23.74 -11.75 -16.68
C ALA A 114 23.45 -12.90 -15.67
N SER A 115 23.39 -12.61 -14.38
CA SER A 115 23.26 -13.61 -13.31
C SER A 115 21.89 -14.30 -13.29
N ASN A 116 20.81 -13.68 -13.77
CA ASN A 116 19.50 -14.35 -13.88
C ASN A 116 19.34 -15.04 -15.24
N ASP A 117 19.85 -14.40 -16.27
CA ASP A 117 19.87 -14.83 -17.67
C ASP A 117 20.56 -16.18 -17.82
N LYS A 118 21.75 -16.32 -17.21
CA LYS A 118 22.47 -17.61 -17.10
C LYS A 118 21.65 -18.71 -16.41
N LYS A 119 20.78 -18.38 -15.44
CA LYS A 119 19.89 -19.36 -14.80
C LYS A 119 18.74 -19.76 -15.73
N GLN A 120 18.18 -18.82 -16.49
CA GLN A 120 17.11 -19.12 -17.45
C GLN A 120 17.61 -19.96 -18.63
N LEU A 121 18.82 -19.68 -19.12
CA LEU A 121 19.50 -20.51 -20.12
C LEU A 121 19.77 -21.93 -19.59
N MET A 122 20.27 -22.04 -18.35
CA MET A 122 20.49 -23.32 -17.66
C MET A 122 19.19 -24.13 -17.54
N LEU A 123 18.07 -23.49 -17.19
CA LEU A 123 16.75 -24.11 -17.11
C LEU A 123 16.21 -24.56 -18.48
N LYS A 124 16.30 -23.71 -19.52
CA LYS A 124 15.72 -23.98 -20.85
C LYS A 124 16.49 -25.03 -21.66
N PHE A 125 17.82 -25.10 -21.50
CA PHE A 125 18.71 -25.92 -22.35
C PHE A 125 19.42 -27.07 -21.64
N GLY A 126 19.39 -27.13 -20.30
CA GLY A 126 20.10 -28.16 -19.53
C GLY A 126 21.63 -28.05 -19.58
N LYS A 127 22.17 -26.89 -19.98
CA LYS A 127 23.61 -26.62 -20.07
C LYS A 127 23.97 -25.29 -19.41
N ASP A 128 25.15 -25.22 -18.81
CA ASP A 128 25.73 -23.97 -18.32
C ASP A 128 26.47 -23.21 -19.44
N PHE A 129 26.30 -21.88 -19.45
CA PHE A 129 26.90 -20.92 -20.38
C PHE A 129 27.68 -19.82 -19.64
N HIS A 130 28.08 -20.06 -18.37
CA HIS A 130 28.77 -19.08 -17.54
C HIS A 130 30.06 -18.50 -18.17
N GLU A 131 30.77 -19.29 -18.97
CA GLU A 131 32.02 -18.90 -19.65
C GLU A 131 31.78 -18.23 -21.01
N ASN A 132 30.66 -18.53 -21.69
CA ASN A 132 30.30 -17.93 -22.98
C ASN A 132 29.81 -16.48 -22.88
N ILE A 133 29.29 -16.04 -21.72
CA ILE A 133 28.61 -14.74 -21.57
C ILE A 133 29.34 -13.87 -20.54
N GLU A 134 29.90 -12.73 -20.97
CA GLU A 134 30.49 -11.73 -20.07
C GLU A 134 29.38 -10.91 -19.35
N ASP A 135 29.44 -10.79 -18.03
CA ASP A 135 28.59 -9.84 -17.28
C ASP A 135 29.30 -8.49 -17.17
N ILE A 136 29.06 -7.62 -18.15
CA ILE A 136 29.67 -6.29 -18.25
C ILE A 136 29.40 -5.40 -17.03
N SER A 137 28.32 -5.67 -16.27
CA SER A 137 28.02 -4.94 -15.04
C SER A 137 29.08 -5.20 -13.96
N LEU A 138 29.68 -6.39 -13.95
CA LEU A 138 30.74 -6.76 -13.01
C LEU A 138 32.12 -6.41 -13.57
N THR A 139 32.43 -6.87 -14.78
CA THR A 139 33.78 -6.83 -15.38
C THR A 139 34.20 -5.44 -15.84
N ARG A 140 33.26 -4.62 -16.35
CA ARG A 140 33.53 -3.33 -17.00
C ARG A 140 32.92 -2.13 -16.27
N LEU A 141 31.72 -2.28 -15.69
CA LEU A 141 31.09 -1.19 -14.94
C LEU A 141 31.56 -1.14 -13.49
N LYS A 142 31.20 -2.11 -12.64
CA LYS A 142 31.58 -2.13 -11.20
C LYS A 142 33.10 -2.06 -10.98
N SER A 143 33.88 -2.85 -11.71
CA SER A 143 35.35 -2.88 -11.55
C SER A 143 36.05 -1.55 -11.89
N TYR A 144 35.37 -0.61 -12.56
CA TYR A 144 35.87 0.72 -12.90
C TYR A 144 35.06 1.86 -12.24
N GLY A 145 34.06 1.54 -11.42
CA GLY A 145 33.23 2.51 -10.70
C GLY A 145 32.17 3.22 -11.55
N HIS A 146 31.87 2.72 -12.76
CA HIS A 146 30.83 3.29 -13.63
C HIS A 146 29.42 2.88 -13.19
N SER A 147 28.41 3.64 -13.62
CA SER A 147 27.01 3.40 -13.23
C SER A 147 26.43 2.16 -13.91
N GLU A 148 25.80 1.29 -13.11
CA GLU A 148 25.06 0.13 -13.60
C GLU A 148 23.63 0.46 -14.07
N ASN A 149 23.21 1.73 -13.98
CA ASN A 149 21.91 2.16 -14.48
C ASN A 149 21.92 2.18 -16.01
N PHE A 150 21.00 1.44 -16.63
CA PHE A 150 20.95 1.23 -18.07
C PHE A 150 21.00 2.53 -18.89
N ILE A 151 20.15 3.51 -18.57
CA ILE A 151 20.07 4.77 -19.32
C ILE A 151 21.33 5.62 -19.12
N GLN A 152 21.89 5.66 -17.91
CA GLN A 152 23.15 6.37 -17.67
C GLN A 152 24.34 5.73 -18.39
N MET A 153 24.42 4.40 -18.39
CA MET A 153 25.40 3.63 -19.17
C MET A 153 25.26 3.95 -20.66
N THR A 154 24.04 3.93 -21.19
CA THR A 154 23.74 4.24 -22.60
C THR A 154 24.20 5.65 -22.98
N ILE A 155 23.78 6.67 -22.22
CA ILE A 155 24.15 8.07 -22.48
C ILE A 155 25.67 8.28 -22.35
N GLN A 156 26.34 7.59 -21.42
CA GLN A 156 27.78 7.71 -21.20
C GLN A 156 28.64 7.05 -22.30
N PHE A 157 28.21 5.91 -22.84
CA PHE A 157 29.06 5.06 -23.69
C PHE A 157 28.53 4.84 -25.13
N ALA A 158 27.27 5.14 -25.43
CA ALA A 158 26.69 5.12 -26.78
C ALA A 158 26.15 6.50 -27.23
N GLY A 159 25.68 7.31 -26.28
CA GLY A 159 25.08 8.63 -26.50
C GLY A 159 23.57 8.65 -26.24
N THR A 160 22.92 9.76 -26.58
CA THR A 160 21.48 9.95 -26.35
C THR A 160 20.65 9.21 -27.42
N PRO A 161 19.71 8.32 -27.04
CA PRO A 161 18.77 7.71 -27.98
C PRO A 161 17.84 8.73 -28.65
N THR A 162 17.19 8.33 -29.74
CA THR A 162 16.18 9.16 -30.43
C THR A 162 14.85 9.25 -29.67
N ALA A 163 14.50 8.25 -28.86
CA ALA A 163 13.25 8.20 -28.10
C ALA A 163 13.37 7.39 -26.78
N ASP A 164 12.37 7.54 -25.90
CA ASP A 164 12.28 6.81 -24.63
C ASP A 164 11.78 5.36 -24.81
N PHE A 165 12.66 4.51 -25.35
CA PHE A 165 12.35 3.09 -25.61
C PHE A 165 11.99 2.30 -24.34
N LYS A 166 12.69 2.53 -23.22
CA LYS A 166 12.55 1.78 -21.95
C LYS A 166 11.39 2.27 -21.07
N ASP A 167 10.18 1.76 -21.31
CA ASP A 167 9.01 1.93 -20.43
C ASP A 167 8.91 0.79 -19.39
N ILE A 168 8.65 1.12 -18.11
CA ILE A 168 8.49 0.14 -17.02
C ILE A 168 7.17 -0.67 -17.10
N ARG A 169 6.19 -0.24 -17.90
CA ARG A 169 4.99 -1.04 -18.19
C ARG A 169 5.31 -2.20 -19.13
N ILE A 170 6.37 -2.07 -19.94
CA ILE A 170 6.75 -3.08 -20.94
C ILE A 170 7.57 -4.23 -20.31
N THR A 171 8.30 -4.00 -19.20
CA THR A 171 9.02 -5.07 -18.46
C THR A 171 8.12 -6.19 -17.92
N THR A 172 6.80 -6.00 -17.96
CA THR A 172 5.79 -6.99 -17.54
C THR A 172 4.69 -7.17 -18.59
N SER A 173 5.01 -6.93 -19.87
CA SER A 173 4.13 -7.27 -20.99
C SER A 173 4.22 -8.76 -21.30
N ASN A 174 3.11 -9.39 -21.71
CA ASN A 174 3.12 -10.80 -22.11
C ASN A 174 4.07 -11.01 -23.32
N TRP A 175 5.22 -11.63 -23.09
CA TRP A 175 6.23 -11.93 -24.12
C TRP A 175 5.96 -13.25 -24.85
N SER A 176 5.17 -14.15 -24.25
CA SER A 176 4.82 -15.46 -24.85
C SER A 176 3.80 -15.35 -26.00
N GLN A 177 3.01 -14.27 -26.04
CA GLN A 177 1.85 -14.12 -26.93
C GLN A 177 2.17 -14.28 -28.43
N LYS A 178 1.24 -14.87 -29.20
CA LYS A 178 1.52 -15.31 -30.60
C LYS A 178 1.95 -14.20 -31.56
N VAL A 179 1.59 -12.93 -31.34
CA VAL A 179 2.04 -11.77 -32.13
C VAL A 179 2.47 -10.67 -31.17
N LEU A 180 3.66 -10.09 -31.39
CA LEU A 180 4.17 -8.98 -30.56
C LEU A 180 3.77 -7.62 -31.17
N THR A 181 3.55 -6.63 -30.32
CA THR A 181 3.36 -5.24 -30.79
C THR A 181 4.67 -4.65 -31.25
N MET A 182 4.61 -3.63 -32.12
CA MET A 182 5.81 -2.91 -32.54
C MET A 182 6.50 -2.24 -31.35
N ARG A 183 5.74 -1.73 -30.36
CA ARG A 183 6.29 -1.18 -29.11
C ARG A 183 7.12 -2.21 -28.33
N GLN A 184 6.68 -3.47 -28.25
CA GLN A 184 7.42 -4.57 -27.61
C GLN A 184 8.72 -4.90 -28.38
N VAL A 185 8.67 -4.97 -29.71
CA VAL A 185 9.85 -5.29 -30.53
C VAL A 185 10.88 -4.17 -30.51
N LEU A 186 10.44 -2.90 -30.55
CA LEU A 186 11.29 -1.72 -30.40
C LEU A 186 11.94 -1.63 -29.01
N TYR A 187 11.24 -2.08 -27.96
CA TYR A 187 11.80 -2.18 -26.61
C TYR A 187 12.95 -3.19 -26.55
N ALA A 188 12.69 -4.44 -26.92
CA ALA A 188 13.68 -5.52 -26.88
C ALA A 188 14.86 -5.28 -27.84
N ALA A 189 14.62 -4.69 -29.01
CA ALA A 189 15.71 -4.32 -29.90
C ALA A 189 16.65 -3.27 -29.26
N PHE A 190 16.08 -2.28 -28.54
CA PHE A 190 16.87 -1.24 -27.91
C PHE A 190 17.76 -1.75 -26.77
N ASP A 191 17.34 -2.79 -26.03
CA ASP A 191 18.15 -3.34 -24.93
C ASP A 191 19.51 -3.86 -25.40
N VAL A 192 19.51 -4.70 -26.44
CA VAL A 192 20.77 -5.20 -27.03
C VAL A 192 21.50 -4.16 -27.87
N VAL A 193 20.80 -3.26 -28.57
CA VAL A 193 21.42 -2.16 -29.34
C VAL A 193 22.21 -1.22 -28.44
N ALA A 194 21.63 -0.77 -27.33
CA ALA A 194 22.31 0.14 -26.40
C ALA A 194 23.48 -0.55 -25.69
N ILE A 195 23.37 -1.85 -25.37
CA ILE A 195 24.48 -2.65 -24.84
C ILE A 195 25.61 -2.79 -25.88
N TYR A 196 25.27 -3.09 -27.14
CA TYR A 196 26.22 -3.23 -28.25
C TYR A 196 26.98 -1.93 -28.53
N GLU A 197 26.26 -0.82 -28.72
CA GLU A 197 26.85 0.51 -28.99
C GLU A 197 27.72 1.05 -27.84
N CYS A 198 27.44 0.65 -26.59
CA CYS A 198 28.35 0.97 -25.47
C CYS A 198 29.65 0.15 -25.48
N TYR A 199 29.64 -1.06 -26.04
CA TYR A 199 30.69 -2.06 -25.78
C TYR A 199 32.08 -1.70 -26.32
N PRO A 200 32.24 -1.09 -27.51
CA PRO A 200 33.53 -0.57 -27.97
C PRO A 200 34.12 0.54 -27.08
N ASN A 201 33.26 1.25 -26.33
CA ASN A 201 33.65 2.40 -25.52
C ASN A 201 33.83 2.07 -24.02
N PHE A 202 33.51 0.83 -23.59
CA PHE A 202 33.78 0.39 -22.22
C PHE A 202 35.28 0.19 -21.96
N PRO A 203 35.73 0.32 -20.69
CA PRO A 203 37.05 -0.13 -20.29
C PRO A 203 37.23 -1.65 -20.52
N PRO A 204 38.48 -2.13 -20.64
CA PRO A 204 38.77 -3.56 -20.76
C PRO A 204 38.29 -4.34 -19.53
N PRO A 205 37.97 -5.65 -19.65
CA PRO A 205 37.35 -6.40 -18.56
C PRO A 205 38.35 -6.72 -17.43
N ASN A 206 37.96 -6.44 -16.19
CA ASN A 206 38.80 -6.63 -15.00
C ASN A 206 38.21 -7.68 -14.04
N PHE A 207 38.92 -8.82 -13.94
CA PHE A 207 38.51 -10.00 -13.17
C PHE A 207 39.17 -10.12 -11.78
N HIS A 208 40.05 -9.19 -11.37
CA HIS A 208 40.95 -9.41 -10.23
C HIS A 208 40.34 -9.21 -8.83
N THR A 209 39.14 -8.64 -8.72
CA THR A 209 38.51 -8.27 -7.44
C THR A 209 38.03 -9.46 -6.61
N HIS A 210 37.71 -10.60 -7.22
CA HIS A 210 36.97 -11.69 -6.56
C HIS A 210 37.77 -12.57 -5.56
N LYS A 211 39.11 -12.54 -5.54
CA LYS A 211 39.92 -13.51 -4.75
C LYS A 211 40.27 -13.08 -3.30
N LYS A 212 40.11 -11.81 -2.91
CA LYS A 212 40.60 -11.32 -1.59
C LYS A 212 39.68 -11.59 -0.38
N SER A 213 38.45 -12.06 -0.58
CA SER A 213 37.42 -12.12 0.49
C SER A 213 37.52 -13.30 1.46
N LYS A 214 38.16 -14.42 1.10
CA LYS A 214 38.15 -15.67 1.91
C LYS A 214 39.26 -15.82 2.97
N ALA A 215 40.28 -14.95 2.98
CA ALA A 215 41.50 -15.19 3.79
C ALA A 215 41.52 -14.55 5.20
N LEU A 216 40.65 -13.56 5.49
CA LEU A 216 40.83 -12.65 6.63
C LEU A 216 40.05 -13.00 7.91
N GLN A 217 39.34 -14.13 7.97
CA GLN A 217 38.44 -14.46 9.08
C GLN A 217 39.04 -15.34 10.20
N SER A 218 40.28 -15.83 10.07
CA SER A 218 40.79 -16.96 10.87
C SER A 218 41.56 -16.63 12.16
N GLN A 219 42.14 -15.44 12.35
CA GLN A 219 43.13 -15.21 13.43
C GLN A 219 42.69 -14.31 14.61
N ASN A 220 41.76 -13.36 14.44
CA ASN A 220 41.49 -12.33 15.46
C ASN A 220 40.42 -12.70 16.51
N LYS A 221 40.55 -13.88 17.17
CA LYS A 221 39.58 -14.37 18.17
C LYS A 221 40.05 -14.45 19.63
N LYS A 222 41.33 -14.17 19.95
CA LYS A 222 41.90 -14.33 21.33
C LYS A 222 42.30 -13.04 22.07
N SER A 223 42.33 -11.86 21.43
CA SER A 223 42.89 -10.63 22.03
C SER A 223 41.88 -9.66 22.68
N ARG A 224 40.57 -9.94 22.63
CA ARG A 224 39.50 -8.97 22.99
C ARG A 224 38.99 -9.02 24.44
N GLN A 225 39.49 -9.91 25.30
CA GLN A 225 38.88 -10.13 26.62
C GLN A 225 39.46 -9.25 27.75
N LEU A 226 40.75 -8.88 27.70
CA LEU A 226 41.41 -8.10 28.77
C LEU A 226 41.04 -6.60 28.79
N ASN A 227 40.81 -5.97 27.64
CA ASN A 227 40.60 -4.51 27.56
C ASN A 227 39.19 -4.04 27.93
N LYS A 228 38.26 -4.94 28.28
CA LYS A 228 36.86 -4.57 28.58
C LYS A 228 36.70 -3.90 29.95
N GLN A 229 37.48 -4.32 30.95
CA GLN A 229 37.34 -3.84 32.34
C GLN A 229 37.88 -2.42 32.57
N LYS A 230 39.04 -2.06 31.98
CA LYS A 230 39.65 -0.73 32.15
C LYS A 230 38.85 0.43 31.52
N LEU A 231 37.88 0.14 30.65
CA LEU A 231 37.01 1.14 30.03
C LEU A 231 35.75 1.47 30.86
N GLN A 232 35.26 0.55 31.70
CA GLN A 232 34.04 0.80 32.50
C GLN A 232 34.29 1.82 33.62
N GLN A 233 35.43 1.76 34.32
CA GLN A 233 35.74 2.70 35.40
C GLN A 233 35.81 4.17 34.92
N LYS A 234 36.34 4.42 33.71
CA LYS A 234 36.40 5.78 33.13
C LYS A 234 35.05 6.30 32.59
N MET A 235 34.02 5.47 32.47
CA MET A 235 32.68 5.95 32.07
C MET A 235 31.83 6.41 33.25
N ASN A 236 31.96 5.80 34.43
CA ASN A 236 31.11 6.16 35.58
C ASN A 236 31.39 7.58 36.11
N GLN A 237 32.66 8.01 36.17
CA GLN A 237 33.01 9.40 36.53
C GLN A 237 32.57 10.45 35.48
N LYS A 238 32.22 10.05 34.26
CA LYS A 238 31.66 10.94 33.24
C LYS A 238 30.12 10.92 33.17
N LYS A 239 29.44 10.18 34.04
CA LYS A 239 27.98 10.25 34.19
C LYS A 239 27.54 11.35 35.15
N LEU A 240 28.04 11.35 36.41
CA LEU A 240 27.59 12.30 37.44
C LEU A 240 27.64 13.77 36.98
N ASN A 241 28.76 14.20 36.39
CA ASN A 241 28.95 15.59 35.93
C ASN A 241 28.18 15.94 34.63
N LYS A 242 27.06 15.26 34.34
CA LYS A 242 26.24 15.49 33.14
C LYS A 242 24.75 15.61 33.41
N ASP A 243 24.28 15.15 34.58
CA ASP A 243 22.86 15.09 34.90
C ASP A 243 22.28 16.47 35.33
N GLU A 244 23.13 17.45 35.66
CA GLU A 244 22.73 18.83 36.03
C GLU A 244 22.51 19.79 34.83
N SER A 245 22.75 19.37 33.58
CA SER A 245 22.78 20.28 32.42
C SER A 245 22.02 19.80 31.17
N GLN A 246 21.11 18.82 31.32
CA GLN A 246 20.31 18.29 30.21
C GLN A 246 18.81 18.14 30.50
N SER A 247 18.23 19.03 31.30
CA SER A 247 16.81 19.36 31.16
C SER A 247 16.57 20.10 29.82
N ASN A 248 15.33 20.05 29.32
CA ASN A 248 14.87 20.75 28.11
C ASN A 248 15.51 20.36 26.77
N LYS A 249 15.27 19.11 26.30
CA LYS A 249 14.83 18.78 24.92
C LYS A 249 14.64 17.25 24.73
N ASN A 250 13.50 16.71 25.17
CA ASN A 250 13.08 15.35 24.77
C ASN A 250 12.34 15.42 23.44
N ASN A 251 12.95 14.88 22.38
CA ASN A 251 12.26 14.50 21.15
C ASN A 251 12.15 12.97 21.14
N GLU A 252 11.27 12.43 21.98
CA GLU A 252 10.91 11.02 21.94
C GLU A 252 10.04 10.77 20.70
N LYS A 253 10.30 9.68 19.98
CA LYS A 253 9.44 9.29 18.86
C LYS A 253 8.16 8.69 19.45
N ILE A 254 7.01 9.13 18.96
CA ILE A 254 5.70 8.57 19.33
C ILE A 254 5.31 7.51 18.27
N LYS A 255 4.86 6.34 18.73
CA LYS A 255 4.10 5.38 17.92
C LYS A 255 2.62 5.53 18.29
N VAL A 256 1.74 5.43 17.30
CA VAL A 256 0.30 5.24 17.57
C VAL A 256 -0.02 3.75 17.46
N THR A 257 -0.79 3.24 18.41
CA THR A 257 -1.36 1.88 18.42
C THR A 257 -2.88 1.95 18.56
N MET A 258 -3.55 0.86 18.18
CA MET A 258 -4.92 0.64 18.62
C MET A 258 -4.90 0.42 20.13
N LYS A 259 -5.84 1.02 20.86
CA LYS A 259 -6.16 0.57 22.21
C LYS A 259 -6.68 -0.87 22.17
N MET A 260 -6.67 -1.56 23.31
CA MET A 260 -7.59 -2.68 23.47
C MET A 260 -9.02 -2.15 23.37
N ASN A 261 -9.93 -2.91 22.76
CA ASN A 261 -11.33 -2.51 22.62
C ASN A 261 -11.95 -2.37 24.02
N GLU A 262 -12.17 -1.13 24.47
CA GLU A 262 -12.98 -0.85 25.65
C GLU A 262 -14.45 -1.03 25.25
N HIS A 263 -15.10 -2.03 25.86
CA HIS A 263 -16.47 -2.43 25.56
C HIS A 263 -17.44 -1.54 26.37
N PHE A 264 -17.79 -0.37 25.82
CA PHE A 264 -18.71 0.57 26.46
C PHE A 264 -20.17 0.09 26.37
N ASN A 265 -20.92 0.19 27.48
CA ASN A 265 -22.37 0.04 27.46
C ASN A 265 -23.00 1.22 26.73
N ALA A 266 -23.86 0.95 25.75
CA ALA A 266 -24.68 1.97 25.09
C ALA A 266 -26.17 1.66 25.29
N PHE A 267 -26.87 2.57 25.96
CA PHE A 267 -28.32 2.56 26.10
C PHE A 267 -28.88 3.44 24.98
N CYS A 268 -29.56 2.80 24.03
CA CYS A 268 -29.98 3.42 22.79
C CYS A 268 -31.49 3.71 22.82
N TYR A 269 -31.87 4.89 22.32
CA TYR A 269 -33.25 5.34 22.24
C TYR A 269 -33.52 5.86 20.83
N LEU A 270 -34.74 5.61 20.34
CA LEU A 270 -35.18 5.92 18.98
C LEU A 270 -36.46 6.74 19.07
N ALA A 271 -36.51 7.92 18.45
CA ALA A 271 -37.77 8.67 18.30
C ALA A 271 -38.17 8.80 16.84
N THR A 272 -39.47 8.64 16.56
CA THR A 272 -40.02 8.65 15.19
C THR A 272 -41.00 9.81 15.00
N ASN A 273 -41.25 10.19 13.74
CA ASN A 273 -42.18 11.27 13.41
C ASN A 273 -41.81 12.63 14.05
N TYR A 274 -40.53 12.87 14.36
CA TYR A 274 -40.09 14.11 15.01
C TYR A 274 -40.20 15.31 14.05
N GLN A 275 -40.71 16.45 14.53
CA GLN A 275 -41.00 17.65 13.72
C GLN A 275 -40.25 18.92 14.21
N GLY A 276 -39.31 18.77 15.16
CA GLY A 276 -38.52 19.89 15.69
C GLY A 276 -37.27 20.20 14.87
N SER A 277 -36.33 20.96 15.46
CA SER A 277 -35.05 21.30 14.82
C SER A 277 -34.12 20.08 14.78
N THR A 278 -33.58 19.77 13.61
CA THR A 278 -32.62 18.67 13.38
C THR A 278 -31.15 19.11 13.46
N LYS A 279 -30.88 20.38 13.81
CA LYS A 279 -29.51 20.87 14.00
C LYS A 279 -28.87 20.22 15.22
N LYS A 280 -27.60 19.78 15.12
CA LYS A 280 -26.88 19.11 16.23
C LYS A 280 -26.93 19.93 17.52
N ALA A 281 -26.62 21.22 17.47
CA ALA A 281 -26.70 22.12 18.63
C ALA A 281 -28.12 22.30 19.23
N ASP A 282 -29.20 22.07 18.48
CA ASP A 282 -30.57 22.09 19.03
C ASP A 282 -30.98 20.73 19.60
N LEU A 283 -30.52 19.63 18.98
CA LEU A 283 -30.71 18.27 19.50
C LEU A 283 -29.99 18.06 20.83
N TYR A 284 -28.75 18.55 21.00
CA TYR A 284 -28.01 18.44 22.25
C TYR A 284 -28.66 19.21 23.41
N LYS A 285 -29.36 20.33 23.15
CA LYS A 285 -30.15 21.05 24.19
C LYS A 285 -31.29 20.20 24.75
N LEU A 286 -31.86 19.27 23.95
CA LEU A 286 -32.88 18.33 24.43
C LEU A 286 -32.32 17.36 25.48
N LEU A 287 -30.99 17.25 25.60
CA LEU A 287 -30.27 16.41 26.54
C LEU A 287 -29.43 17.21 27.56
N GLU A 288 -29.62 18.54 27.68
CA GLU A 288 -28.82 19.42 28.55
C GLU A 288 -28.90 19.06 30.06
N PHE A 289 -29.90 18.25 30.45
CA PHE A 289 -30.03 17.68 31.79
C PHE A 289 -29.11 16.46 32.05
N ILE A 290 -28.46 15.93 31.02
CA ILE A 290 -27.53 14.80 31.08
C ILE A 290 -26.09 15.36 31.02
N PRO A 291 -25.18 14.99 31.94
CA PRO A 291 -23.79 15.40 31.83
C PRO A 291 -23.16 14.88 30.53
N THR A 292 -22.44 15.74 29.81
CA THR A 292 -21.97 15.50 28.43
C THR A 292 -21.14 14.21 28.30
N GLU A 293 -20.38 13.85 29.33
CA GLU A 293 -19.58 12.61 29.39
C GLU A 293 -20.42 11.33 29.36
N ASN A 294 -21.72 11.40 29.67
CA ASN A 294 -22.66 10.29 29.63
C ASN A 294 -23.47 10.24 28.32
N ILE A 295 -23.38 11.25 27.46
CA ILE A 295 -23.94 11.25 26.10
C ILE A 295 -22.89 10.65 25.17
N ASN A 296 -23.27 9.66 24.36
CA ASN A 296 -22.41 9.21 23.26
C ASN A 296 -22.64 10.08 22.03
N PHE A 297 -23.88 10.06 21.50
CA PHE A 297 -24.33 10.98 20.46
C PHE A 297 -25.84 11.19 20.49
N ILE A 298 -26.29 12.30 19.89
CA ILE A 298 -27.68 12.48 19.42
C ILE A 298 -27.67 13.07 18.00
N SER A 299 -28.44 12.47 17.11
CA SER A 299 -28.45 12.76 15.67
C SER A 299 -29.83 12.56 15.06
N SER A 300 -29.97 12.79 13.74
CA SER A 300 -31.24 12.59 13.04
C SER A 300 -31.07 12.12 11.59
N TYR A 301 -32.11 11.46 11.05
CA TYR A 301 -32.24 11.15 9.63
C TYR A 301 -33.62 11.61 9.11
N PRO A 302 -33.69 12.36 8.00
CA PRO A 302 -34.94 12.96 7.53
C PRO A 302 -35.83 11.97 6.77
N GLU A 303 -37.13 12.03 7.00
CA GLU A 303 -38.16 11.22 6.34
C GLU A 303 -38.89 12.01 5.23
N THR A 304 -39.69 11.32 4.43
CA THR A 304 -40.44 11.89 3.30
C THR A 304 -41.53 12.89 3.68
N ASN A 305 -42.05 12.84 4.91
CA ASN A 305 -43.18 13.66 5.38
C ASN A 305 -42.76 14.97 6.11
N LYS A 306 -41.52 15.43 5.92
CA LYS A 306 -40.86 16.49 6.74
C LYS A 306 -40.67 16.14 8.22
N THR A 307 -40.97 14.90 8.59
CA THR A 307 -40.56 14.31 9.86
C THR A 307 -39.10 13.88 9.82
N SER A 308 -38.55 13.50 10.97
CA SER A 308 -37.25 12.84 11.07
C SER A 308 -37.31 11.71 12.11
N VAL A 309 -36.41 10.76 11.96
CA VAL A 309 -36.04 9.81 13.00
C VAL A 309 -34.89 10.42 13.81
N ILE A 310 -34.95 10.34 15.14
CA ILE A 310 -33.87 10.75 16.05
C ILE A 310 -33.22 9.50 16.63
N PHE A 311 -31.88 9.46 16.60
CA PHE A 311 -31.09 8.41 17.24
C PHE A 311 -30.38 9.00 18.46
N ILE A 312 -30.46 8.33 19.60
CA ILE A 312 -29.83 8.77 20.85
C ILE A 312 -29.07 7.60 21.46
N SER A 313 -27.78 7.77 21.71
CA SER A 313 -26.95 6.78 22.40
C SER A 313 -26.35 7.39 23.65
N LEU A 314 -26.54 6.74 24.81
CA LEU A 314 -26.06 7.18 26.11
C LEU A 314 -25.21 6.09 26.78
N PHE A 315 -24.18 6.48 27.54
CA PHE A 315 -23.37 5.54 28.35
C PHE A 315 -24.06 5.13 29.65
N VAL A 316 -25.14 5.82 30.03
CA VAL A 316 -25.95 5.54 31.22
C VAL A 316 -27.40 5.30 30.82
N LYS A 317 -28.06 4.36 31.50
CA LYS A 317 -29.51 4.18 31.38
C LYS A 317 -30.22 5.30 32.14
N ILE A 318 -31.13 5.99 31.46
CA ILE A 318 -32.04 6.97 32.06
C ILE A 318 -33.49 6.52 31.93
N ASP A 319 -34.37 7.12 32.73
CA ASP A 319 -35.82 7.01 32.50
C ASP A 319 -36.17 7.72 31.18
N ILE A 320 -36.86 7.01 30.30
CA ILE A 320 -37.33 7.52 29.01
C ILE A 320 -38.24 8.75 29.18
N GLN A 321 -38.98 8.86 30.29
CA GLN A 321 -39.85 10.01 30.58
C GLN A 321 -39.08 11.31 30.84
N ALA A 322 -37.78 11.23 31.13
CA ALA A 322 -36.93 12.41 31.29
C ALA A 322 -36.53 13.04 29.94
N ILE A 323 -36.61 12.28 28.83
CA ILE A 323 -36.22 12.77 27.50
C ILE A 323 -37.39 13.56 26.89
N PRO A 324 -37.25 14.87 26.60
CA PRO A 324 -38.36 15.73 26.17
C PRO A 324 -38.68 15.60 24.68
N ILE A 325 -38.80 14.37 24.17
CA ILE A 325 -38.96 14.05 22.74
C ILE A 325 -40.19 13.14 22.56
N PRO A 326 -41.19 13.53 21.74
CA PRO A 326 -42.38 12.71 21.50
C PRO A 326 -42.05 11.45 20.68
N ASN A 327 -42.85 10.40 20.85
CA ASN A 327 -42.75 9.11 20.15
C ASN A 327 -41.37 8.42 20.28
N ILE A 328 -40.69 8.63 21.41
CA ILE A 328 -39.44 7.96 21.76
C ILE A 328 -39.70 6.56 22.35
N VAL A 329 -38.82 5.61 22.03
CA VAL A 329 -38.76 4.26 22.62
C VAL A 329 -37.33 3.95 23.07
N GLU A 330 -37.18 3.21 24.16
CA GLU A 330 -35.91 2.57 24.53
C GLU A 330 -35.73 1.31 23.69
N LEU A 331 -34.54 1.12 23.12
CA LEU A 331 -34.19 -0.07 22.34
C LEU A 331 -33.66 -1.19 23.26
N PRO A 332 -33.78 -2.47 22.86
CA PRO A 332 -33.20 -3.58 23.61
C PRO A 332 -31.70 -3.40 23.83
N PHE A 333 -31.24 -3.66 25.06
CA PHE A 333 -29.81 -3.65 25.37
C PHE A 333 -29.07 -4.78 24.62
N VAL A 334 -28.15 -4.39 23.74
CA VAL A 334 -27.19 -5.30 23.11
C VAL A 334 -25.94 -5.37 23.97
N ASP A 335 -25.41 -6.57 24.19
CA ASP A 335 -24.17 -6.79 24.93
C ASP A 335 -22.96 -6.28 24.13
N PRO A 336 -22.17 -5.32 24.64
CA PRO A 336 -21.00 -4.79 23.93
C PRO A 336 -19.92 -5.85 23.65
N GLU A 337 -19.84 -6.96 24.40
CA GLU A 337 -18.89 -8.05 24.13
C GLU A 337 -19.17 -8.80 22.82
N GLU A 338 -20.38 -8.66 22.26
CA GLU A 338 -20.78 -9.26 20.98
C GLU A 338 -20.24 -8.50 19.75
N SER A 339 -19.34 -7.53 19.95
CA SER A 339 -18.85 -6.59 18.92
C SER A 339 -17.33 -6.41 18.91
N SER A 340 -16.70 -6.33 17.73
CA SER A 340 -15.25 -6.14 17.57
C SER A 340 -14.87 -5.07 16.54
N ASP A 341 -13.67 -4.52 16.72
CA ASP A 341 -12.88 -3.75 15.74
C ASP A 341 -12.66 -4.40 14.37
N GLY A 342 -12.94 -5.71 14.24
CA GLY A 342 -12.75 -6.45 13.02
C GLY A 342 -14.04 -6.80 12.28
N ASP A 343 -15.22 -6.44 12.82
CA ASP A 343 -16.50 -6.96 12.32
C ASP A 343 -16.82 -6.49 10.89
N PHE A 344 -17.24 -7.44 10.05
CA PHE A 344 -17.87 -7.14 8.77
C PHE A 344 -19.37 -7.34 8.93
N LEU A 345 -20.12 -6.25 8.98
CA LEU A 345 -21.57 -6.28 9.03
C LEU A 345 -22.15 -6.21 7.61
N TYR A 346 -23.36 -6.73 7.44
CA TYR A 346 -24.02 -6.81 6.14
C TYR A 346 -25.45 -6.28 6.25
N LEU A 347 -25.82 -5.32 5.40
CA LEU A 347 -27.19 -4.85 5.25
C LEU A 347 -27.85 -5.50 4.04
N THR A 348 -28.95 -6.20 4.29
CA THR A 348 -29.89 -6.69 3.27
C THR A 348 -31.23 -5.96 3.40
N ASN A 349 -32.13 -6.14 2.42
CA ASN A 349 -33.44 -5.48 2.39
C ASN A 349 -33.33 -3.94 2.44
N LEU A 350 -32.40 -3.36 1.66
CA LEU A 350 -32.18 -1.91 1.62
C LEU A 350 -33.35 -1.18 0.95
N PRO A 351 -33.95 -0.15 1.59
CA PRO A 351 -34.87 0.76 0.94
C PRO A 351 -34.22 1.44 -0.27
N LYS A 352 -34.96 1.63 -1.36
CA LYS A 352 -34.45 2.25 -2.62
C LYS A 352 -33.80 3.61 -2.43
N ARG A 353 -34.21 4.36 -1.40
CA ARG A 353 -33.64 5.67 -1.05
C ARG A 353 -32.22 5.59 -0.49
N ILE A 354 -31.80 4.43 0.02
CA ILE A 354 -30.45 4.17 0.58
C ILE A 354 -29.80 2.92 -0.03
N SER A 355 -30.18 2.52 -1.24
CA SER A 355 -29.48 1.46 -1.99
C SER A 355 -28.24 1.95 -2.74
N GLU A 356 -28.07 3.28 -2.89
CA GLU A 356 -26.89 3.89 -3.51
C GLU A 356 -25.81 4.27 -2.47
N ARG A 357 -24.54 4.26 -2.91
CA ARG A 357 -23.36 4.36 -2.02
C ARG A 357 -23.33 5.65 -1.20
N ARG A 358 -23.72 6.78 -1.80
CA ARG A 358 -23.66 8.09 -1.16
C ARG A 358 -24.77 8.21 -0.11
N GLU A 359 -25.96 7.78 -0.45
CA GLU A 359 -27.17 7.90 0.36
C GLU A 359 -27.12 6.93 1.55
N LEU A 360 -26.57 5.73 1.33
CA LEU A 360 -26.28 4.78 2.41
C LEU A 360 -25.18 5.30 3.34
N ASN A 361 -24.13 5.94 2.81
CA ASN A 361 -23.13 6.62 3.66
C ASN A 361 -23.76 7.78 4.47
N ILE A 362 -24.64 8.59 3.88
CA ILE A 362 -25.34 9.66 4.60
C ILE A 362 -26.20 9.09 5.73
N PHE A 363 -26.89 7.97 5.51
CA PHE A 363 -27.63 7.28 6.57
C PHE A 363 -26.72 6.68 7.65
N LEU A 364 -25.62 6.04 7.28
CA LEU A 364 -24.68 5.43 8.24
C LEU A 364 -23.95 6.49 9.09
N ASN A 365 -23.62 7.64 8.50
CA ASN A 365 -23.03 8.77 9.23
C ASN A 365 -23.93 9.30 10.36
N CYS A 366 -25.25 9.08 10.30
CA CYS A 366 -26.15 9.44 11.41
C CYS A 366 -25.84 8.67 12.70
N PHE A 367 -25.12 7.55 12.66
CA PHE A 367 -24.74 6.80 13.86
C PHE A 367 -23.38 7.24 14.46
N GLU A 368 -22.77 8.30 13.91
CA GLU A 368 -21.44 8.84 14.28
C GLU A 368 -20.34 7.75 14.32
N ILE A 369 -20.46 6.77 13.42
CA ILE A 369 -19.56 5.62 13.28
C ILE A 369 -18.44 5.86 12.26
N ASP A 370 -17.35 5.12 12.43
CA ASP A 370 -16.36 4.90 11.39
C ASP A 370 -16.68 3.60 10.63
N HIS A 371 -16.76 3.67 9.29
CA HIS A 371 -16.97 2.48 8.45
C HIS A 371 -16.37 2.58 7.05
N ARG A 372 -16.17 1.43 6.40
CA ARG A 372 -15.89 1.31 4.96
C ARG A 372 -17.01 0.54 4.27
N LEU A 373 -17.66 1.18 3.31
CA LEU A 373 -18.80 0.62 2.58
C LEU A 373 -18.38 -0.06 1.26
N VAL A 374 -18.95 -1.23 0.97
CA VAL A 374 -18.92 -1.90 -0.34
C VAL A 374 -20.35 -2.33 -0.67
N ILE A 375 -20.92 -1.87 -1.79
CA ILE A 375 -22.26 -2.29 -2.24
C ILE A 375 -22.12 -3.36 -3.31
N ASN A 376 -22.94 -4.39 -3.20
CA ASN A 376 -23.15 -5.49 -4.14
C ASN A 376 -24.64 -5.50 -4.49
N ASP A 377 -25.03 -6.11 -5.61
CA ASP A 377 -26.37 -6.00 -6.21
C ASP A 377 -27.55 -6.21 -5.24
N ASN A 378 -27.39 -7.09 -4.25
CA ASN A 378 -28.43 -7.46 -3.28
C ASN A 378 -28.12 -7.07 -1.82
N TYR A 379 -26.92 -6.55 -1.51
CA TYR A 379 -26.51 -6.24 -0.14
C TYR A 379 -25.32 -5.28 -0.06
N ALA A 380 -25.28 -4.47 1.00
CA ALA A 380 -24.10 -3.69 1.35
C ALA A 380 -23.29 -4.39 2.45
N ARG A 381 -21.96 -4.48 2.27
CA ARG A 381 -21.00 -4.84 3.31
C ARG A 381 -20.45 -3.58 3.95
N ILE A 382 -20.53 -3.52 5.27
CA ILE A 382 -19.97 -2.49 6.14
C ILE A 382 -18.82 -3.14 6.89
N GLU A 383 -17.58 -2.79 6.55
CA GLU A 383 -16.44 -3.04 7.45
C GLU A 383 -16.49 -1.94 8.51
N VAL A 384 -16.75 -2.29 9.76
CA VAL A 384 -16.70 -1.32 10.86
C VAL A 384 -15.28 -1.20 11.40
N CYS A 385 -15.01 -0.06 12.00
CA CYS A 385 -13.64 0.40 12.25
C CYS A 385 -13.22 0.37 13.74
N CYS A 386 -14.18 0.13 14.64
CA CYS A 386 -13.99 -0.09 16.07
C CYS A 386 -15.17 -0.90 16.63
N ALA A 387 -15.00 -1.52 17.81
CA ALA A 387 -16.06 -2.30 18.45
C ALA A 387 -17.33 -1.48 18.75
N GLU A 388 -17.16 -0.20 19.11
CA GLU A 388 -18.26 0.74 19.31
C GLU A 388 -19.10 0.95 18.04
N SER A 389 -18.47 1.12 16.87
CA SER A 389 -19.20 1.26 15.59
C SER A 389 -19.99 0.01 15.21
N SER A 390 -19.48 -1.18 15.56
CA SER A 390 -20.22 -2.44 15.41
C SER A 390 -21.42 -2.53 16.35
N HIS A 391 -21.21 -2.17 17.62
CA HIS A 391 -22.24 -2.22 18.67
C HIS A 391 -23.40 -1.27 18.38
N ILE A 392 -23.12 -0.01 18.05
CA ILE A 392 -24.14 0.99 17.71
C ILE A 392 -25.00 0.54 16.52
N LEU A 393 -24.41 -0.02 15.46
CA LEU A 393 -25.21 -0.55 14.35
C LEU A 393 -26.12 -1.72 14.77
N LYS A 394 -25.63 -2.63 15.62
CA LYS A 394 -26.44 -3.73 16.17
C LYS A 394 -27.58 -3.24 17.08
N CYS A 395 -27.36 -2.17 17.84
CA CYS A 395 -28.40 -1.53 18.65
C CYS A 395 -29.50 -0.88 17.80
N PHE A 396 -29.16 -0.18 16.71
CA PHE A 396 -30.13 0.64 15.98
C PHE A 396 -30.80 -0.03 14.77
N ILE A 397 -30.04 -0.68 13.88
CA ILE A 397 -30.53 -1.00 12.52
C ILE A 397 -31.78 -1.89 12.55
N SER A 398 -31.80 -2.90 13.41
CA SER A 398 -32.91 -3.87 13.55
C SER A 398 -34.24 -3.24 13.98
N HIS A 399 -34.23 -1.97 14.40
CA HIS A 399 -35.39 -1.23 14.89
C HIS A 399 -35.80 -0.07 13.98
N ILE A 400 -35.17 0.07 12.80
CA ILE A 400 -35.41 1.17 11.87
C ILE A 400 -36.30 0.74 10.70
N THR A 401 -37.29 1.58 10.38
CA THR A 401 -38.09 1.52 9.15
C THR A 401 -37.81 2.77 8.32
N ILE A 402 -37.53 2.62 7.02
CA ILE A 402 -37.36 3.73 6.06
C ILE A 402 -38.22 3.44 4.84
N ASP A 403 -39.10 4.38 4.48
CA ASP A 403 -40.03 4.26 3.35
C ASP A 403 -40.87 2.96 3.37
N GLY A 404 -41.19 2.45 4.58
CA GLY A 404 -41.93 1.20 4.80
C GLY A 404 -41.09 -0.08 4.74
N VAL A 405 -39.77 0.03 4.57
CA VAL A 405 -38.83 -1.10 4.47
C VAL A 405 -37.92 -1.14 5.71
N ASN A 406 -37.75 -2.32 6.30
CA ASN A 406 -36.86 -2.53 7.45
C ASN A 406 -35.54 -3.16 6.96
N PRO A 407 -34.38 -2.45 7.03
CA PRO A 407 -33.08 -3.04 6.72
C PRO A 407 -32.76 -4.18 7.70
N ILE A 408 -32.15 -5.26 7.22
CA ILE A 408 -31.74 -6.39 8.07
C ILE A 408 -30.22 -6.40 8.16
N LEU A 409 -29.70 -6.29 9.39
CA LEU A 409 -28.29 -6.37 9.72
C LEU A 409 -27.88 -7.82 10.01
N TRP A 410 -26.73 -8.25 9.49
CA TRP A 410 -26.11 -9.53 9.82
C TRP A 410 -24.64 -9.32 10.22
N ASP A 411 -24.16 -10.09 11.20
CA ASP A 411 -22.75 -10.11 11.64
C ASP A 411 -21.86 -11.07 10.82
N PHE A 412 -22.49 -11.99 10.09
CA PHE A 412 -21.88 -12.88 9.10
C PHE A 412 -22.87 -13.04 7.92
N PRO A 413 -22.43 -13.25 6.67
CA PRO A 413 -23.34 -13.22 5.52
C PRO A 413 -24.09 -14.55 5.32
N TYR A 414 -24.85 -15.00 6.33
CA TYR A 414 -25.60 -16.26 6.31
C TYR A 414 -26.54 -16.37 5.09
N PHE A 415 -27.17 -15.26 4.71
CA PHE A 415 -28.09 -15.15 3.58
C PHE A 415 -27.47 -15.51 2.22
N LEU A 416 -26.14 -15.67 2.12
CA LEU A 416 -25.48 -16.15 0.91
C LEU A 416 -25.69 -17.66 0.73
N ASN A 417 -26.09 -18.01 -0.49
CA ASN A 417 -26.31 -19.36 -1.03
C ASN A 417 -25.00 -20.11 -1.41
N SER A 418 -23.84 -19.60 -0.97
CA SER A 418 -22.51 -20.16 -1.26
C SER A 418 -21.96 -20.99 -0.10
N ILE A 419 -21.58 -22.23 -0.38
CA ILE A 419 -20.84 -23.12 0.52
C ILE A 419 -19.39 -23.27 0.06
N GLN A 420 -18.48 -23.48 1.01
CA GLN A 420 -17.12 -23.96 0.74
C GLN A 420 -17.05 -25.45 1.10
N VAL A 421 -16.51 -26.24 0.19
CA VAL A 421 -16.26 -27.67 0.35
C VAL A 421 -14.74 -27.87 0.37
N ARG A 422 -14.23 -28.56 1.39
CA ARG A 422 -12.80 -28.82 1.61
C ARG A 422 -12.55 -30.30 1.91
N GLN A 423 -11.30 -30.70 1.76
CA GLN A 423 -10.82 -32.08 1.94
C GLN A 423 -11.32 -33.10 0.91
N LEU A 424 -11.85 -32.66 -0.24
CA LEU A 424 -12.21 -33.61 -1.30
C LEU A 424 -10.96 -34.30 -1.88
N PRO A 425 -11.09 -35.53 -2.44
CA PRO A 425 -9.96 -36.24 -3.01
C PRO A 425 -9.30 -35.46 -4.16
N SER A 426 -7.98 -35.62 -4.30
CA SER A 426 -7.12 -34.78 -5.15
C SER A 426 -7.35 -34.92 -6.67
N PHE A 427 -8.17 -35.88 -7.10
CA PHE A 427 -8.56 -36.12 -8.49
C PHE A 427 -9.94 -35.56 -8.86
N TRP A 428 -10.70 -34.99 -7.91
CA TRP A 428 -12.04 -34.46 -8.18
C TRP A 428 -12.02 -33.21 -9.07
N THR A 429 -12.94 -33.16 -10.04
CA THR A 429 -13.20 -32.01 -10.92
C THR A 429 -14.50 -31.30 -10.52
N ASP A 430 -14.85 -30.25 -11.26
CA ASP A 430 -16.14 -29.58 -11.14
C ASP A 430 -17.33 -30.51 -11.42
N ASN A 431 -17.15 -31.57 -12.21
CA ASN A 431 -18.21 -32.51 -12.57
C ASN A 431 -18.58 -33.48 -11.43
N GLU A 432 -17.61 -34.09 -10.75
CA GLU A 432 -17.90 -34.92 -9.55
C GLU A 432 -18.47 -34.05 -8.43
N CYS A 433 -17.95 -32.84 -8.26
CA CYS A 433 -18.49 -31.85 -7.33
C CYS A 433 -19.95 -31.51 -7.65
N LYS A 434 -20.27 -31.28 -8.94
CA LYS A 434 -21.64 -31.01 -9.38
C LYS A 434 -22.58 -32.17 -9.06
N GLN A 435 -22.21 -33.39 -9.44
CA GLN A 435 -23.01 -34.60 -9.18
C GLN A 435 -23.25 -34.83 -7.68
N LEU A 436 -22.25 -34.53 -6.83
CA LEU A 436 -22.40 -34.66 -5.38
C LEU A 436 -23.41 -33.66 -4.79
N PHE A 437 -23.51 -32.44 -5.35
CA PHE A 437 -24.28 -31.33 -4.77
C PHE A 437 -25.59 -30.97 -5.49
N GLU A 438 -25.78 -31.29 -6.77
CA GLU A 438 -27.00 -30.89 -7.52
C GLU A 438 -28.29 -31.56 -6.99
N ARG A 439 -28.15 -32.68 -6.26
CA ARG A 439 -29.24 -33.34 -5.52
C ARG A 439 -29.84 -32.51 -4.38
N PHE A 440 -29.14 -31.49 -3.86
CA PHE A 440 -29.67 -30.62 -2.79
C PHE A 440 -30.50 -29.45 -3.35
N GLY A 441 -30.32 -29.10 -4.62
CA GLY A 441 -31.03 -28.05 -5.35
C GLY A 441 -30.22 -27.48 -6.49
N GLU A 442 -30.79 -26.51 -7.20
CA GLU A 442 -30.19 -25.99 -8.43
C GLU A 442 -28.91 -25.18 -8.14
N ILE A 443 -27.82 -25.56 -8.79
CA ILE A 443 -26.52 -24.90 -8.70
C ILE A 443 -26.47 -23.73 -9.70
N ASP A 444 -26.12 -22.56 -9.20
CA ASP A 444 -25.88 -21.34 -9.98
C ASP A 444 -24.45 -21.31 -10.53
N SER A 445 -23.46 -21.69 -9.71
CA SER A 445 -22.06 -21.79 -10.14
C SER A 445 -21.22 -22.69 -9.23
N ILE A 446 -20.18 -23.30 -9.81
CA ILE A 446 -19.10 -24.01 -9.09
C ILE A 446 -17.79 -23.31 -9.43
N ARG A 447 -16.94 -23.10 -8.41
CA ARG A 447 -15.60 -22.56 -8.57
C ARG A 447 -14.59 -23.46 -7.85
N GLU A 448 -13.73 -24.11 -8.60
CA GLU A 448 -12.55 -24.79 -8.07
C GLU A 448 -11.65 -23.80 -7.33
N LEU A 449 -11.16 -24.19 -6.15
CA LEU A 449 -10.17 -23.43 -5.40
C LEU A 449 -8.79 -24.03 -5.68
N LYS A 450 -7.96 -23.27 -6.41
CA LYS A 450 -6.63 -23.73 -6.87
C LYS A 450 -5.77 -24.27 -5.74
N ARG A 451 -5.23 -25.46 -5.97
CA ARG A 451 -4.29 -26.18 -5.12
C ARG A 451 -2.84 -25.76 -5.37
N ARG A 452 -1.90 -26.22 -4.53
CA ARG A 452 -0.45 -25.97 -4.66
C ARG A 452 0.28 -27.16 -5.29
N SER A 453 -0.14 -28.36 -4.92
CA SER A 453 0.28 -29.63 -5.52
C SER A 453 -0.94 -30.35 -6.11
N ASN A 454 -0.72 -31.19 -7.12
CA ASN A 454 -1.73 -32.15 -7.60
C ASN A 454 -2.09 -33.20 -6.54
N GLU A 455 -1.28 -33.32 -5.48
CA GLU A 455 -1.49 -34.20 -4.33
C GLU A 455 -2.33 -33.54 -3.22
N ASP A 456 -2.46 -32.20 -3.19
CA ASP A 456 -3.31 -31.50 -2.23
C ASP A 456 -4.77 -31.96 -2.39
N HIS A 457 -5.50 -32.01 -1.27
CA HIS A 457 -6.95 -32.17 -1.28
C HIS A 457 -7.64 -31.08 -2.08
N GLN A 458 -8.60 -31.48 -2.92
CA GLN A 458 -9.40 -30.58 -3.72
C GLN A 458 -10.36 -29.77 -2.83
N SER A 459 -10.70 -28.57 -3.27
CA SER A 459 -11.68 -27.72 -2.61
C SER A 459 -12.48 -26.92 -3.64
N PHE A 460 -13.77 -26.69 -3.37
CA PHE A 460 -14.66 -25.91 -4.24
C PHE A 460 -15.43 -24.88 -3.45
N VAL A 461 -15.94 -23.88 -4.15
CA VAL A 461 -17.10 -23.09 -3.71
C VAL A 461 -18.26 -23.43 -4.62
N VAL A 462 -19.35 -23.92 -4.02
CA VAL A 462 -20.60 -24.23 -4.72
C VAL A 462 -21.62 -23.16 -4.32
N LYS A 463 -22.16 -22.44 -5.30
CA LYS A 463 -23.23 -21.46 -5.12
C LYS A 463 -24.52 -22.07 -5.65
N PHE A 464 -25.49 -22.26 -4.76
CA PHE A 464 -26.85 -22.64 -5.13
C PHE A 464 -27.64 -21.40 -5.59
N LYS A 465 -28.80 -21.59 -6.21
CA LYS A 465 -29.73 -20.47 -6.43
C LYS A 465 -30.39 -20.00 -5.13
N ASP A 466 -30.68 -20.91 -4.20
CA ASP A 466 -31.39 -20.61 -2.95
C ASP A 466 -30.58 -20.94 -1.67
N PHE A 467 -31.06 -20.42 -0.55
CA PHE A 467 -30.44 -20.60 0.77
C PHE A 467 -30.76 -21.95 1.42
N GLU A 468 -31.88 -22.60 1.10
CA GLU A 468 -32.23 -23.88 1.72
C GLU A 468 -31.33 -25.01 1.24
N SER A 469 -31.05 -25.09 -0.06
CA SER A 469 -30.19 -26.11 -0.67
C SER A 469 -28.76 -26.03 -0.15
N SER A 470 -28.22 -24.81 0.01
CA SER A 470 -26.94 -24.60 0.70
C SER A 470 -26.95 -25.05 2.18
N THR A 471 -28.11 -25.00 2.84
CA THR A 471 -28.28 -25.45 4.23
C THR A 471 -28.38 -26.98 4.33
N LYS A 472 -29.16 -27.61 3.43
CA LYS A 472 -29.30 -29.07 3.29
C LYS A 472 -27.93 -29.71 3.01
N ALA A 473 -27.20 -29.17 2.05
CA ALA A 473 -25.85 -29.60 1.69
C ALA A 473 -24.85 -29.57 2.87
N ILE A 474 -24.86 -28.52 3.69
CA ILE A 474 -24.02 -28.45 4.91
C ILE A 474 -24.44 -29.54 5.91
N ASN A 475 -25.74 -29.70 6.16
CA ASN A 475 -26.25 -30.62 7.18
C ASN A 475 -26.02 -32.10 6.84
N GLU A 476 -26.02 -32.47 5.55
CA GLU A 476 -25.89 -33.85 5.10
C GLU A 476 -24.45 -34.28 4.73
N ILE A 477 -23.60 -33.36 4.22
CA ILE A 477 -22.26 -33.69 3.71
C ILE A 477 -21.13 -33.29 4.69
N ASN A 478 -21.35 -32.37 5.64
CA ASN A 478 -20.29 -32.04 6.60
C ASN A 478 -20.00 -33.25 7.51
N TYR A 479 -18.74 -33.70 7.52
CA TYR A 479 -18.28 -34.95 8.14
C TYR A 479 -18.86 -36.23 7.52
N SER A 480 -19.20 -36.22 6.23
CA SER A 480 -19.28 -37.47 5.45
C SER A 480 -17.88 -37.92 5.07
N GLU A 481 -17.63 -39.23 5.03
CA GLU A 481 -16.39 -39.81 4.49
C GLU A 481 -16.54 -40.06 2.99
N ILE A 482 -15.57 -39.61 2.18
CA ILE A 482 -15.51 -39.86 0.73
C ILE A 482 -14.06 -40.23 0.38
N ASP A 483 -13.88 -41.43 -0.19
CA ASP A 483 -12.57 -42.01 -0.56
C ASP A 483 -11.51 -41.98 0.59
N GLY A 484 -11.96 -42.11 1.83
CA GLY A 484 -11.13 -42.06 3.05
C GLY A 484 -10.94 -40.66 3.66
N ASN A 485 -11.45 -39.61 3.01
CA ASN A 485 -11.35 -38.23 3.50
C ASN A 485 -12.61 -37.78 4.23
N GLU A 486 -12.46 -37.11 5.38
CA GLU A 486 -13.57 -36.45 6.08
C GLU A 486 -13.87 -35.09 5.42
N ILE A 487 -15.03 -34.99 4.76
CA ILE A 487 -15.37 -33.81 3.95
C ILE A 487 -15.88 -32.67 4.84
N LEU A 488 -15.21 -31.52 4.72
CA LEU A 488 -15.51 -30.31 5.50
C LEU A 488 -16.33 -29.34 4.66
N VAL A 489 -17.63 -29.20 4.98
CA VAL A 489 -18.56 -28.27 4.33
C VAL A 489 -18.98 -27.16 5.29
N SER A 490 -18.71 -25.91 4.92
CA SER A 490 -19.08 -24.72 5.70
C SER A 490 -19.63 -23.61 4.79
N ARG A 491 -20.15 -22.52 5.37
CA ARG A 491 -20.52 -21.31 4.58
C ARG A 491 -19.25 -20.72 3.94
N PHE A 492 -19.34 -20.31 2.68
CA PHE A 492 -18.23 -19.59 2.04
C PHE A 492 -18.19 -18.13 2.50
N SER A 493 -17.00 -17.64 2.82
CA SER A 493 -16.70 -16.22 3.08
C SER A 493 -15.31 -15.88 2.56
N GLU A 494 -15.07 -14.60 2.29
CA GLU A 494 -13.73 -14.06 2.04
C GLU A 494 -12.81 -14.17 3.27
N GLU A 495 -11.50 -14.11 3.02
CA GLU A 495 -10.44 -14.16 4.04
C GLU A 495 -10.58 -13.10 5.13
N GLN A 496 -11.22 -11.96 4.83
CA GLN A 496 -11.40 -10.85 5.77
C GLN A 496 -12.28 -11.25 6.99
N PRO A 497 -13.58 -11.58 6.84
CA PRO A 497 -14.38 -12.11 7.95
C PRO A 497 -13.83 -13.41 8.56
N MET A 498 -13.19 -14.27 7.75
CA MET A 498 -12.63 -15.53 8.27
C MET A 498 -11.55 -15.33 9.34
N ARG A 499 -10.85 -14.19 9.35
CA ARG A 499 -9.91 -13.84 10.44
C ARG A 499 -10.59 -13.56 11.77
N ILE A 500 -11.84 -13.11 11.76
CA ILE A 500 -12.63 -12.93 13.00
C ILE A 500 -13.02 -14.31 13.56
N ILE A 501 -13.53 -15.19 12.70
CA ILE A 501 -13.92 -16.55 13.10
C ILE A 501 -12.72 -17.34 13.67
N ARG A 502 -11.50 -17.13 13.14
CA ARG A 502 -10.26 -17.66 13.73
C ARG A 502 -9.93 -17.09 15.13
N ARG A 503 -10.38 -15.87 15.49
CA ARG A 503 -10.31 -15.33 16.87
C ARG A 503 -11.34 -15.99 17.80
N TYR A 504 -12.39 -16.62 17.26
CA TYR A 504 -13.43 -17.34 18.01
C TYR A 504 -13.24 -18.87 17.96
N GLU A 505 -12.05 -19.31 17.58
CA GLU A 505 -11.65 -20.70 17.60
C GLU A 505 -11.15 -21.10 18.99
N LEU A 506 -11.69 -22.20 19.52
CA LEU A 506 -11.10 -22.91 20.65
C LEU A 506 -10.21 -24.04 20.14
N THR A 507 -9.03 -24.18 20.74
CA THR A 507 -8.23 -25.41 20.65
C THR A 507 -8.67 -26.35 21.78
N ILE A 508 -8.91 -27.61 21.42
CA ILE A 508 -9.29 -28.69 22.32
C ILE A 508 -8.09 -29.65 22.39
N SER A 509 -7.48 -29.76 23.56
CA SER A 509 -6.48 -30.79 23.83
C SER A 509 -7.15 -32.14 24.09
N SER A 510 -6.64 -33.21 23.49
CA SER A 510 -6.95 -34.57 23.93
C SER A 510 -6.63 -34.73 25.42
N ILE A 511 -7.50 -35.41 26.16
CA ILE A 511 -7.15 -35.96 27.47
C ILE A 511 -6.24 -37.16 27.21
N ASP A 512 -5.03 -37.17 27.78
CA ASP A 512 -4.20 -38.37 27.83
C ASP A 512 -4.72 -39.27 28.96
N THR A 513 -5.28 -40.42 28.59
CA THR A 513 -5.97 -41.35 29.49
C THR A 513 -4.95 -42.22 30.24
N ASN A 514 -4.54 -41.80 31.43
CA ASN A 514 -4.01 -42.72 32.43
C ASN A 514 -5.20 -43.39 33.14
N GLU A 515 -5.36 -44.69 32.96
CA GLU A 515 -6.42 -45.50 33.58
C GLU A 515 -6.30 -45.46 35.11
N GLU A 516 -7.33 -44.98 35.83
CA GLU A 516 -7.57 -45.40 37.22
C GLU A 516 -8.95 -45.00 37.81
N ASN A 517 -9.61 -43.96 37.27
CA ASN A 517 -10.89 -43.47 37.80
C ASN A 517 -11.97 -43.39 36.70
N GLY A 518 -12.92 -44.33 36.75
CA GLY A 518 -13.99 -44.50 35.77
C GLY A 518 -15.08 -43.42 35.77
N THR A 519 -14.75 -42.19 35.36
CA THR A 519 -15.73 -41.16 34.95
C THR A 519 -15.96 -41.22 33.45
N ASN A 520 -17.18 -40.97 32.98
CA ASN A 520 -17.51 -41.03 31.54
C ASN A 520 -16.59 -40.10 30.72
N GLU A 521 -15.69 -40.67 29.93
CA GLU A 521 -14.69 -39.92 29.17
C GLU A 521 -15.27 -39.35 27.86
N LEU A 522 -14.98 -38.08 27.58
CA LEU A 522 -15.33 -37.43 26.32
C LEU A 522 -14.31 -37.79 25.24
N ASN A 523 -14.62 -38.82 24.45
CA ASN A 523 -13.79 -39.34 23.36
C ASN A 523 -13.83 -38.43 22.11
N LEU A 524 -13.32 -37.20 22.23
CA LEU A 524 -13.34 -36.16 21.18
C LEU A 524 -12.28 -36.38 20.09
N ARG A 525 -12.39 -37.50 19.36
CA ARG A 525 -11.44 -37.93 18.31
C ARG A 525 -11.96 -37.75 16.87
N SER A 526 -13.17 -37.23 16.69
CA SER A 526 -13.70 -36.86 15.36
C SER A 526 -14.24 -35.43 15.33
N SER A 527 -14.28 -34.84 14.14
CA SER A 527 -14.84 -33.50 13.93
C SER A 527 -16.35 -33.45 14.18
N ARG A 528 -17.05 -34.56 13.93
CA ARG A 528 -18.47 -34.74 14.24
C ARG A 528 -18.73 -34.75 15.75
N ASP A 529 -17.89 -35.41 16.54
CA ASP A 529 -18.01 -35.44 18.00
C ASP A 529 -17.70 -34.06 18.61
N LEU A 530 -16.66 -33.38 18.11
CA LEU A 530 -16.37 -31.99 18.48
C LEU A 530 -17.56 -31.07 18.18
N ARG A 531 -18.17 -31.15 16.98
CA ARG A 531 -19.33 -30.30 16.67
C ARG A 531 -20.54 -30.64 17.53
N LYS A 532 -20.78 -31.93 17.81
CA LYS A 532 -21.89 -32.38 18.67
C LYS A 532 -21.73 -31.83 20.08
N GLU A 533 -20.59 -32.08 20.72
CA GLU A 533 -20.34 -31.71 22.13
C GLU A 533 -20.34 -30.20 22.35
N PHE A 534 -19.83 -29.42 21.39
CA PHE A 534 -19.75 -27.96 21.53
C PHE A 534 -20.99 -27.21 21.01
N SER A 535 -21.89 -27.87 20.27
CA SER A 535 -23.12 -27.24 19.76
C SER A 535 -24.06 -26.61 20.81
N PRO A 536 -24.18 -27.10 22.07
CA PRO A 536 -25.03 -26.48 23.08
C PRO A 536 -24.59 -25.08 23.50
N PHE A 537 -23.33 -24.69 23.27
CA PHE A 537 -22.81 -23.38 23.64
C PHE A 537 -23.15 -22.28 22.61
N GLY A 538 -23.49 -22.66 21.38
CA GLY A 538 -23.92 -21.75 20.32
C GLY A 538 -23.58 -22.24 18.90
N ALA A 539 -23.85 -21.38 17.91
CA ALA A 539 -23.68 -21.72 16.50
C ALA A 539 -22.20 -21.90 16.11
N ILE A 540 -21.85 -23.11 15.66
CA ILE A 540 -20.51 -23.47 15.17
C ILE A 540 -20.43 -23.25 13.66
N TYR A 541 -19.48 -22.43 13.21
CA TYR A 541 -19.13 -22.26 11.80
C TYR A 541 -18.51 -23.55 11.25
N GLN A 542 -17.48 -24.06 11.93
CA GLN A 542 -16.90 -25.37 11.66
C GLN A 542 -16.19 -25.92 12.89
N ALA A 543 -16.28 -27.23 13.11
CA ALA A 543 -15.33 -27.96 13.97
C ALA A 543 -14.48 -28.89 13.11
N PHE A 544 -13.24 -29.15 13.50
CA PHE A 544 -12.39 -30.17 12.87
C PHE A 544 -11.39 -30.78 13.87
N TYR A 545 -11.01 -32.04 13.69
CA TYR A 545 -9.93 -32.70 14.42
C TYR A 545 -8.70 -32.86 13.52
N ASP A 546 -7.59 -32.22 13.88
CA ASP A 546 -6.31 -32.42 13.19
C ASP A 546 -5.67 -33.73 13.66
N GLN A 547 -5.70 -34.76 12.82
CA GLN A 547 -5.18 -36.08 13.14
C GLN A 547 -3.66 -36.10 13.37
N ARG A 548 -2.91 -35.15 12.79
CA ARG A 548 -1.45 -35.08 12.91
C ARG A 548 -1.04 -34.35 14.19
N LEU A 549 -1.59 -33.15 14.42
CA LEU A 549 -1.33 -32.35 15.61
C LEU A 549 -2.03 -32.93 16.86
N LYS A 550 -3.02 -33.80 16.66
CA LYS A 550 -3.89 -34.44 17.67
C LYS A 550 -4.67 -33.41 18.49
N THR A 551 -5.10 -32.34 17.82
CA THR A 551 -5.84 -31.22 18.39
C THR A 551 -7.24 -31.13 17.77
N GLY A 552 -8.24 -30.92 18.62
CA GLY A 552 -9.57 -30.51 18.16
C GLY A 552 -9.63 -28.99 18.00
N HIS A 553 -10.42 -28.53 17.05
CA HIS A 553 -10.64 -27.11 16.75
C HIS A 553 -12.13 -26.86 16.61
N VAL A 554 -12.66 -25.85 17.31
CA VAL A 554 -14.07 -25.47 17.23
C VAL A 554 -14.19 -23.96 16.99
N GLN A 555 -14.60 -23.59 15.78
CA GLN A 555 -14.82 -22.21 15.34
C GLN A 555 -16.30 -21.83 15.53
N PHE A 556 -16.59 -20.94 16.48
CA PHE A 556 -17.93 -20.37 16.66
C PHE A 556 -18.16 -19.17 15.76
N PHE A 557 -19.42 -18.90 15.39
CA PHE A 557 -19.80 -17.65 14.71
C PHE A 557 -19.66 -16.42 15.61
N HIS A 558 -19.96 -16.55 16.91
CA HIS A 558 -19.97 -15.43 17.85
C HIS A 558 -19.07 -15.70 19.06
N ARG A 559 -18.24 -14.70 19.44
CA ARG A 559 -17.28 -14.76 20.57
C ARG A 559 -17.88 -15.30 21.86
N LYS A 560 -19.10 -14.86 22.19
CA LYS A 560 -19.84 -15.21 23.40
C LYS A 560 -20.14 -16.71 23.52
N SER A 561 -20.25 -17.43 22.38
CA SER A 561 -20.42 -18.89 22.37
C SER A 561 -19.10 -19.60 22.69
N ALA A 562 -17.99 -19.13 22.11
CA ALA A 562 -16.65 -19.62 22.42
C ALA A 562 -16.26 -19.36 23.89
N LEU A 563 -16.61 -18.19 24.45
CA LEU A 563 -16.39 -17.88 25.87
C LEU A 563 -17.18 -18.82 26.79
N LYS A 564 -18.48 -19.05 26.53
CA LYS A 564 -19.30 -20.03 27.28
C LYS A 564 -18.71 -21.44 27.23
N ALA A 565 -18.32 -21.89 26.04
CA ALA A 565 -17.69 -23.20 25.84
C ALA A 565 -16.34 -23.32 26.57
N GLN A 566 -15.49 -22.30 26.50
CA GLN A 566 -14.20 -22.25 27.19
C GLN A 566 -14.36 -22.24 28.72
N GLN A 567 -15.37 -21.55 29.25
CA GLN A 567 -15.66 -21.54 30.69
C GLN A 567 -16.17 -22.90 31.18
N ALA A 568 -17.09 -23.52 30.44
CA ALA A 568 -17.66 -24.83 30.79
C ALA A 568 -16.68 -25.99 30.63
N MET A 569 -15.86 -25.97 29.56
CA MET A 569 -14.96 -27.06 29.16
C MET A 569 -13.49 -26.74 29.46
N ASN A 570 -13.22 -25.86 30.44
CA ASN A 570 -11.91 -25.25 30.72
C ASN A 570 -10.72 -26.21 30.95
N LYS A 571 -10.99 -27.48 31.25
CA LYS A 571 -9.97 -28.54 31.39
C LYS A 571 -9.38 -29.00 30.06
N ILE A 572 -10.09 -28.79 28.95
CA ILE A 572 -9.72 -29.28 27.62
C ILE A 572 -9.79 -28.22 26.53
N ALA A 573 -10.67 -27.22 26.65
CA ALA A 573 -10.91 -26.20 25.64
C ALA A 573 -10.34 -24.84 26.09
N TYR A 574 -9.51 -24.23 25.25
CA TYR A 574 -8.85 -22.96 25.53
C TYR A 574 -8.66 -22.14 24.25
N PHE A 575 -8.56 -20.82 24.40
CA PHE A 575 -8.02 -19.96 23.34
C PHE A 575 -6.49 -20.08 23.35
N PRO A 576 -5.81 -20.22 22.19
CA PRO A 576 -4.36 -20.18 22.13
C PRO A 576 -3.77 -18.93 22.80
N PRO A 577 -2.67 -19.03 23.59
CA PRO A 577 -2.14 -17.88 24.32
C PRO A 577 -1.74 -16.72 23.40
N ASP A 578 -1.96 -15.48 23.83
CA ASP A 578 -1.54 -14.30 23.07
C ASP A 578 -0.03 -14.32 22.78
N GLY A 579 0.35 -14.12 21.51
CA GLY A 579 1.74 -14.23 21.07
C GLY A 579 2.23 -15.65 20.78
N SER A 580 1.38 -16.69 20.90
CA SER A 580 1.73 -18.08 20.53
C SER A 580 1.69 -18.38 19.03
N THR A 581 1.10 -17.50 18.20
CA THR A 581 1.08 -17.64 16.74
C THR A 581 2.23 -16.88 16.09
N ILE A 582 2.92 -17.50 15.14
CA ILE A 582 3.80 -16.81 14.18
C ILE A 582 3.16 -16.77 12.80
N ILE A 583 3.40 -15.67 12.08
CA ILE A 583 3.13 -15.56 10.64
C ILE A 583 4.48 -15.65 9.94
N ILE A 584 4.66 -16.69 9.13
CA ILE A 584 5.83 -16.85 8.25
C ILE A 584 5.40 -16.43 6.84
N ARG A 585 6.17 -15.52 6.23
CA ARG A 585 6.01 -15.08 4.84
C ARG A 585 7.17 -15.61 3.99
N ASP A 586 6.98 -15.53 2.68
CA ASP A 586 8.02 -15.78 1.67
C ASP A 586 8.54 -17.23 1.63
N ILE A 587 7.74 -18.20 2.14
CA ILE A 587 8.04 -19.64 2.01
C ILE A 587 7.86 -20.06 0.54
N SER A 588 8.78 -20.85 0.01
CA SER A 588 8.65 -21.48 -1.32
C SER A 588 7.29 -22.16 -1.52
N TYR A 589 6.66 -21.99 -2.68
CA TYR A 589 5.41 -22.68 -3.04
C TYR A 589 5.55 -24.21 -3.09
N LYS A 590 6.79 -24.72 -3.23
CA LYS A 590 7.08 -26.16 -3.31
C LYS A 590 7.04 -26.87 -1.96
N MET A 591 7.16 -26.13 -0.86
CA MET A 591 7.24 -26.71 0.48
C MET A 591 5.84 -27.12 0.96
N THR A 592 5.67 -28.41 1.27
CA THR A 592 4.40 -28.99 1.74
C THR A 592 4.03 -28.48 3.13
N GLN A 593 2.77 -28.68 3.55
CA GLN A 593 2.39 -28.40 4.95
C GLN A 593 3.18 -29.28 5.93
N ASN A 594 3.57 -30.48 5.49
CA ASN A 594 4.30 -31.41 6.34
C ASN A 594 5.69 -30.90 6.69
N GLU A 595 6.49 -30.56 5.69
CA GLU A 595 7.83 -29.97 5.85
C GLU A 595 7.79 -28.63 6.62
N ILE A 596 6.79 -27.77 6.38
CA ILE A 596 6.69 -26.47 7.07
C ILE A 596 6.41 -26.64 8.56
N ILE A 597 5.50 -27.56 8.93
CA ILE A 597 5.21 -27.85 10.34
C ILE A 597 6.39 -28.59 10.98
N GLU A 598 7.03 -29.55 10.31
CA GLU A 598 8.25 -30.23 10.80
C GLU A 598 9.38 -29.24 11.10
N MET A 599 9.57 -28.25 10.22
CA MET A 599 10.51 -27.14 10.45
C MET A 599 10.14 -26.31 11.70
N CYS A 600 8.86 -26.21 12.05
CA CYS A 600 8.39 -25.45 13.21
C CYS A 600 8.42 -26.25 14.51
N GLU A 601 8.13 -27.55 14.47
CA GLU A 601 8.13 -28.49 15.61
C GLU A 601 9.50 -28.52 16.33
N VAL A 602 10.59 -28.19 15.63
CA VAL A 602 11.95 -27.98 16.20
C VAL A 602 12.00 -26.92 17.32
N TYR A 603 11.04 -25.99 17.36
CA TYR A 603 11.03 -24.86 18.31
C TYR A 603 10.00 -24.99 19.44
N GLY A 604 9.08 -25.95 19.34
CA GLY A 604 8.00 -26.17 20.30
C GLY A 604 6.83 -26.98 19.74
N LYS A 605 5.86 -27.34 20.59
CA LYS A 605 4.65 -28.05 20.18
C LYS A 605 3.77 -27.14 19.32
N VAL A 606 3.61 -27.48 18.04
CA VAL A 606 2.60 -26.88 17.16
C VAL A 606 1.22 -27.43 17.55
N ILE A 607 0.22 -26.54 17.63
CA ILE A 607 -1.18 -26.85 17.98
C ILE A 607 -2.20 -26.35 16.95
N ASN A 608 -1.78 -25.55 15.97
CA ASN A 608 -2.60 -25.17 14.81
C ASN A 608 -1.70 -24.77 13.63
N PHE A 609 -2.18 -24.96 12.41
CA PHE A 609 -1.52 -24.55 11.18
C PHE A 609 -2.54 -24.07 10.14
N VAL A 610 -2.38 -22.85 9.64
CA VAL A 610 -3.28 -22.24 8.65
C VAL A 610 -2.49 -21.68 7.48
N VAL A 611 -2.74 -22.18 6.27
CA VAL A 611 -2.26 -21.55 5.03
C VAL A 611 -3.18 -20.38 4.70
N ARG A 612 -2.63 -19.16 4.55
CA ARG A 612 -3.40 -18.02 4.05
C ARG A 612 -3.62 -18.16 2.54
N LEU A 613 -4.79 -17.73 2.07
CA LEU A 613 -5.18 -17.82 0.66
C LEU A 613 -4.10 -17.25 -0.27
N ILE A 614 -3.66 -18.08 -1.21
CA ILE A 614 -2.60 -17.77 -2.17
C ILE A 614 -3.20 -16.95 -3.32
N VAL A 615 -2.62 -15.78 -3.57
CA VAL A 615 -2.90 -15.00 -4.78
C VAL A 615 -1.90 -15.45 -5.85
N GLU A 616 -2.40 -15.81 -7.04
CA GLU A 616 -1.68 -16.49 -8.13
C GLU A 616 -0.35 -15.82 -8.53
N LYS A 617 -0.21 -14.51 -8.31
CA LYS A 617 0.99 -13.73 -8.65
C LYS A 617 2.16 -13.93 -7.67
N PHE A 618 1.96 -14.60 -6.54
CA PHE A 618 3.02 -14.85 -5.56
C PHE A 618 3.57 -16.28 -5.69
N ARG A 619 4.86 -16.40 -6.01
CA ARG A 619 5.62 -17.67 -5.97
C ARG A 619 5.91 -18.14 -4.52
N TYR A 620 5.16 -17.65 -3.53
CA TYR A 620 5.42 -17.85 -2.11
C TYR A 620 4.12 -18.04 -1.31
N GLN A 621 4.20 -18.86 -0.27
CA GLN A 621 3.13 -19.09 0.71
C GLN A 621 3.28 -18.13 1.91
N ILE A 622 2.15 -17.77 2.51
CA ILE A 622 2.10 -17.17 3.84
C ILE A 622 1.33 -18.13 4.74
N VAL A 623 1.90 -18.50 5.89
CA VAL A 623 1.30 -19.44 6.84
C VAL A 623 1.25 -18.83 8.23
N GLU A 624 0.25 -19.25 9.00
CA GLU A 624 0.11 -19.02 10.42
C GLU A 624 0.41 -20.34 11.14
N VAL A 625 1.33 -20.33 12.10
CA VAL A 625 1.70 -21.50 12.90
C VAL A 625 1.53 -21.15 14.36
N THR A 626 0.65 -21.86 15.06
CA THR A 626 0.36 -21.60 16.48
C THR A 626 1.03 -22.66 17.34
N PHE A 627 1.80 -22.22 18.32
CA PHE A 627 2.48 -23.05 19.31
C PHE A 627 1.66 -23.18 20.61
N SER A 628 2.03 -24.11 21.47
CA SER A 628 1.40 -24.23 22.80
C SER A 628 1.70 -23.04 23.73
N SER A 629 2.73 -22.24 23.44
CA SER A 629 3.13 -21.09 24.24
C SER A 629 3.74 -19.95 23.42
N ALA A 630 3.70 -18.73 23.97
CA ALA A 630 4.35 -17.55 23.39
C ALA A 630 5.89 -17.67 23.38
N ASP A 631 6.49 -18.40 24.32
CA ASP A 631 7.95 -18.62 24.35
C ASP A 631 8.42 -19.51 23.21
N GLU A 632 7.65 -20.52 22.81
CA GLU A 632 7.93 -21.35 21.63
C GLU A 632 7.82 -20.53 20.34
N ALA A 633 6.78 -19.70 20.21
CA ALA A 633 6.62 -18.77 19.09
C ALA A 633 7.77 -17.74 19.00
N MET A 634 8.25 -17.25 20.13
CA MET A 634 9.43 -16.37 20.21
C MET A 634 10.73 -17.11 19.82
N LYS A 635 10.94 -18.36 20.28
CA LYS A 635 12.06 -19.21 19.83
C LYS A 635 12.01 -19.45 18.32
N ALA A 636 10.83 -19.79 17.79
CA ALA A 636 10.59 -20.01 16.37
C ALA A 636 10.90 -18.75 15.55
N LYS A 637 10.41 -17.57 15.96
CA LYS A 637 10.82 -16.31 15.32
C LYS A 637 12.33 -16.12 15.38
N SER A 638 12.98 -16.27 16.53
CA SER A 638 14.43 -16.08 16.65
C SER A 638 15.27 -17.08 15.86
N GLY A 639 14.76 -18.26 15.55
CA GLY A 639 15.44 -19.29 14.76
C GLY A 639 15.11 -19.32 13.26
N LEU A 640 13.95 -18.78 12.85
CA LEU A 640 13.46 -18.81 11.47
C LEU A 640 13.52 -17.45 10.76
N ASP A 641 13.45 -16.32 11.46
CA ASP A 641 13.42 -15.00 10.82
C ASP A 641 14.73 -14.70 10.07
N ASN A 642 14.63 -14.42 8.77
CA ASN A 642 15.74 -14.29 7.82
C ASN A 642 16.51 -15.59 7.52
N ARG A 643 16.04 -16.77 7.99
CA ARG A 643 16.53 -18.08 7.51
C ARG A 643 16.27 -18.19 6.00
N ARG A 644 17.20 -18.77 5.25
CA ARG A 644 17.00 -19.00 3.81
C ARG A 644 16.42 -20.38 3.53
N ILE A 645 15.35 -20.41 2.73
CA ILE A 645 14.71 -21.61 2.16
C ILE A 645 14.64 -21.35 0.64
N ASP A 646 15.08 -22.30 -0.19
CA ASP A 646 15.24 -22.11 -1.65
C ASP A 646 16.01 -20.83 -2.04
N ASN A 647 16.97 -20.42 -1.19
CA ASN A 647 17.69 -19.14 -1.20
C ASN A 647 16.86 -17.87 -0.88
N ILE A 648 15.54 -17.92 -0.77
CA ILE A 648 14.69 -16.82 -0.30
C ILE A 648 14.80 -16.68 1.23
N PRO A 649 15.07 -15.49 1.79
CA PRO A 649 14.97 -15.27 3.23
C PRO A 649 13.50 -15.19 3.65
N ILE A 650 13.03 -16.12 4.50
CA ILE A 650 11.66 -16.06 5.05
C ILE A 650 11.56 -14.98 6.14
N VAL A 651 10.40 -14.32 6.22
CA VAL A 651 10.15 -13.25 7.20
C VAL A 651 9.13 -13.70 8.23
N VAL A 652 9.52 -13.72 9.51
CA VAL A 652 8.71 -14.28 10.61
C VAL A 652 8.31 -13.19 11.59
N SER A 653 7.01 -12.99 11.79
CA SER A 653 6.45 -12.06 12.78
C SER A 653 5.54 -12.79 13.75
N VAL A 654 5.76 -12.61 15.06
CA VAL A 654 4.81 -13.08 16.08
C VAL A 654 3.52 -12.28 15.97
N TYR A 655 2.38 -12.96 15.91
CA TYR A 655 1.05 -12.37 15.94
C TYR A 655 0.58 -12.25 17.40
N ARG A 656 0.15 -11.04 17.79
CA ARG A 656 -0.23 -10.68 19.17
C ARG A 656 -1.65 -10.10 19.22
N GLY A 657 -2.59 -10.78 18.58
CA GLY A 657 -4.01 -10.41 18.61
C GLY A 657 -4.33 -9.02 18.05
N ALA A 658 -5.38 -8.40 18.60
CA ALA A 658 -5.72 -7.01 18.35
C ALA A 658 -4.91 -6.09 19.29
N GLY A 659 -4.38 -4.96 18.77
CA GLY A 659 -3.67 -3.95 19.57
C GLY A 659 -2.27 -3.56 19.07
N CYS A 660 -1.62 -4.34 18.18
CA CYS A 660 -0.22 -4.08 17.82
C CYS A 660 0.01 -3.06 16.69
N GLU A 661 -0.90 -2.92 15.73
CA GLU A 661 -0.77 -2.05 14.55
C GLU A 661 -2.10 -1.34 14.26
N VAL A 662 -2.03 -0.03 13.98
CA VAL A 662 -3.17 0.74 13.46
C VAL A 662 -3.34 0.38 11.98
N PRO A 663 -4.54 -0.01 11.50
CA PRO A 663 -4.72 -0.35 10.09
C PRO A 663 -4.49 0.89 9.21
N MET A 664 -3.92 0.69 8.02
CA MET A 664 -3.44 1.78 7.15
C MET A 664 -4.51 2.86 6.92
N TRP A 665 -5.76 2.47 6.67
CA TRP A 665 -6.87 3.38 6.44
C TRP A 665 -7.18 4.28 7.66
N LYS A 666 -6.91 3.83 8.89
CA LYS A 666 -7.09 4.64 10.12
C LYS A 666 -5.94 5.64 10.29
N MET A 667 -4.76 5.38 9.69
CA MET A 667 -3.71 6.39 9.54
C MET A 667 -4.00 7.36 8.38
N GLU A 668 -4.62 6.88 7.28
CA GLU A 668 -5.11 7.71 6.17
C GLU A 668 -6.24 8.65 6.63
N GLN A 669 -7.06 8.23 7.60
CA GLN A 669 -8.11 9.07 8.20
C GLN A 669 -7.55 10.37 8.78
N ARG A 670 -6.30 10.42 9.24
CA ARG A 670 -5.66 11.65 9.74
C ARG A 670 -5.62 12.77 8.69
N PHE A 671 -5.65 12.44 7.39
CA PHE A 671 -5.68 13.39 6.27
C PHE A 671 -7.09 13.93 5.96
N GLN A 672 -8.15 13.38 6.56
CA GLN A 672 -9.50 13.94 6.52
C GLN A 672 -9.71 15.04 7.58
N TRP A 673 -8.80 15.18 8.55
CA TRP A 673 -8.91 16.13 9.65
C TRP A 673 -8.12 17.42 9.41
N ILE A 674 -8.75 18.56 9.71
CA ILE A 674 -8.10 19.86 9.92
C ILE A 674 -8.18 20.30 11.38
N VAL A 675 -7.27 21.18 11.78
CA VAL A 675 -7.23 21.89 13.06
C VAL A 675 -7.18 23.38 12.78
N ILE A 676 -8.20 24.09 13.23
CA ILE A 676 -8.32 25.54 13.21
C ILE A 676 -7.87 26.03 14.59
N GLU A 677 -6.71 26.69 14.68
CA GLU A 677 -6.32 27.36 15.92
C GLU A 677 -7.25 28.56 16.13
N ASN A 678 -7.99 28.61 17.24
CA ASN A 678 -9.03 29.62 17.46
C ASN A 678 -8.45 31.05 17.44
N ASN A 679 -7.16 31.20 17.75
CA ASN A 679 -6.42 32.47 17.70
C ASN A 679 -6.28 33.06 16.28
N MET A 680 -6.35 32.23 15.23
CA MET A 680 -6.19 32.64 13.82
C MET A 680 -7.39 33.45 13.30
N LEU A 681 -8.49 33.52 14.07
CA LEU A 681 -9.74 34.17 13.68
C LEU A 681 -9.84 35.62 14.19
N ASN A 682 -8.97 36.01 15.13
CA ASN A 682 -9.11 37.25 15.92
C ASN A 682 -8.60 38.55 15.25
N GLU A 683 -7.98 38.50 14.06
CA GLU A 683 -7.34 39.71 13.47
C GLU A 683 -8.28 40.68 12.76
N ASN A 684 -9.56 40.35 12.50
CA ASN A 684 -10.49 41.28 11.82
C ASN A 684 -11.96 41.27 12.31
N GLU A 685 -12.44 40.24 13.01
CA GLU A 685 -13.84 40.16 13.44
C GLU A 685 -13.93 39.92 14.96
N THR A 686 -14.44 40.90 15.71
CA THR A 686 -14.64 40.82 17.17
C THR A 686 -15.97 40.14 17.53
N GLU A 687 -16.20 38.95 16.97
CA GLU A 687 -17.30 38.07 17.37
C GLU A 687 -16.74 36.69 17.72
N ILE A 688 -17.29 36.08 18.77
CA ILE A 688 -16.97 34.69 19.14
C ILE A 688 -17.60 33.82 18.05
N ILE A 689 -16.79 33.38 17.08
CA ILE A 689 -17.28 32.68 15.90
C ILE A 689 -17.94 31.37 16.34
N ASP A 690 -19.25 31.29 16.16
CA ASP A 690 -20.05 30.15 16.61
C ASP A 690 -19.86 28.93 15.70
N GLU A 691 -20.23 27.76 16.23
CA GLU A 691 -20.17 26.48 15.52
C GLU A 691 -20.87 26.56 14.16
N ASN A 692 -22.03 27.22 14.10
CA ASN A 692 -22.80 27.39 12.86
C ASN A 692 -22.03 28.19 11.80
N SER A 693 -21.29 29.22 12.19
CA SER A 693 -20.53 30.08 11.27
C SER A 693 -19.31 29.37 10.70
N ILE A 694 -18.57 28.61 11.53
CA ILE A 694 -17.47 27.75 11.05
C ILE A 694 -18.04 26.67 10.12
N HIS A 695 -19.11 25.98 10.54
CA HIS A 695 -19.74 24.92 9.77
C HIS A 695 -20.29 25.43 8.42
N MET A 696 -21.00 26.57 8.37
CA MET A 696 -21.50 27.18 7.13
C MET A 696 -20.39 27.63 6.16
N LYS A 697 -19.19 27.90 6.66
CA LYS A 697 -18.04 28.25 5.83
C LYS A 697 -17.43 26.97 5.22
N LEU A 698 -17.15 25.99 6.06
CA LEU A 698 -16.50 24.73 5.69
C LEU A 698 -17.40 23.79 4.87
N SER A 699 -18.72 23.77 5.10
CA SER A 699 -19.66 22.88 4.40
C SER A 699 -19.84 23.22 2.91
N LYS A 700 -19.20 24.29 2.43
CA LYS A 700 -19.09 24.66 1.01
C LYS A 700 -17.91 23.95 0.31
N LEU A 701 -16.93 23.49 1.08
CA LEU A 701 -15.68 22.87 0.61
C LEU A 701 -15.76 21.35 0.60
N GLY A 702 -16.67 20.77 1.38
CA GLY A 702 -16.96 19.34 1.42
C GLY A 702 -18.05 18.98 2.41
N ILE A 703 -18.39 17.69 2.46
CA ILE A 703 -19.26 17.13 3.51
C ILE A 703 -18.41 17.02 4.78
N ILE A 704 -18.84 17.71 5.85
CA ILE A 704 -18.28 17.56 7.20
C ILE A 704 -18.92 16.32 7.84
N ILE A 705 -18.15 15.55 8.61
CA ILE A 705 -18.60 14.30 9.25
C ILE A 705 -18.30 14.21 10.75
N ASP A 706 -17.31 14.95 11.27
CA ASP A 706 -17.11 15.16 12.73
C ASP A 706 -16.58 16.59 12.97
N PHE A 707 -16.84 17.15 14.14
CA PHE A 707 -16.54 18.53 14.54
C PHE A 707 -16.34 18.60 16.06
N ARG A 708 -15.18 19.08 16.54
CA ARG A 708 -14.83 19.11 17.98
C ARG A 708 -14.20 20.43 18.37
N ILE A 709 -14.84 21.18 19.28
CA ILE A 709 -14.35 22.46 19.78
C ILE A 709 -13.59 22.25 21.10
N TYR A 710 -12.36 22.76 21.15
CA TYR A 710 -11.59 22.95 22.38
C TYR A 710 -11.30 24.44 22.57
N PRO A 711 -10.97 24.93 23.78
CA PRO A 711 -10.83 26.36 24.05
C PRO A 711 -9.82 27.11 23.15
N GLN A 712 -8.77 26.42 22.71
CA GLN A 712 -7.71 27.02 21.87
C GLN A 712 -7.74 26.58 20.39
N LYS A 713 -8.47 25.50 20.06
CA LYS A 713 -8.45 24.88 18.73
C LYS A 713 -9.73 24.12 18.43
N THR A 714 -10.14 24.11 17.17
CA THR A 714 -11.32 23.42 16.67
C THR A 714 -10.91 22.41 15.61
N PHE A 715 -11.25 21.13 15.80
CA PHE A 715 -11.00 20.06 14.86
C PHE A 715 -12.22 19.85 13.97
N VAL A 716 -12.00 19.65 12.67
CA VAL A 716 -13.08 19.34 11.72
C VAL A 716 -12.65 18.21 10.81
N MET A 717 -13.53 17.22 10.63
CA MET A 717 -13.31 16.09 9.75
C MET A 717 -14.18 16.20 8.51
N PHE A 718 -13.55 16.05 7.34
CA PHE A 718 -14.22 15.98 6.05
C PHE A 718 -14.40 14.53 5.58
N TYR A 719 -15.43 14.31 4.77
CA TYR A 719 -15.70 13.02 4.15
C TYR A 719 -14.56 12.51 3.27
N ASP A 720 -13.78 13.39 2.62
CA ASP A 720 -12.56 12.99 1.90
C ASP A 720 -11.40 14.01 2.04
N PRO A 721 -10.13 13.57 1.95
CA PRO A 721 -8.97 14.41 2.24
C PRO A 721 -8.87 15.69 1.40
N ARG A 722 -9.39 15.71 0.17
CA ARG A 722 -9.27 16.88 -0.72
C ARG A 722 -10.10 18.06 -0.22
N SER A 723 -11.18 17.82 0.53
CA SER A 723 -11.95 18.88 1.18
C SER A 723 -11.26 19.40 2.44
N ALA A 724 -10.53 18.56 3.16
CA ALA A 724 -9.65 18.98 4.25
C ALA A 724 -8.48 19.83 3.70
N GLU A 725 -7.88 19.42 2.59
CA GLU A 725 -6.86 20.16 1.86
C GLU A 725 -7.38 21.51 1.34
N ALA A 726 -8.54 21.55 0.69
CA ALA A 726 -9.16 22.80 0.24
C ALA A 726 -9.50 23.76 1.41
N ALA A 727 -9.96 23.24 2.54
CA ALA A 727 -10.16 24.04 3.76
C ALA A 727 -8.84 24.56 4.35
N ASN A 728 -7.78 23.76 4.26
CA ASN A 728 -6.42 24.14 4.66
C ASN A 728 -5.85 25.27 3.79
N GLU A 729 -6.13 25.24 2.48
CA GLU A 729 -5.78 26.31 1.53
C GLU A 729 -6.57 27.61 1.74
N GLU A 730 -7.89 27.52 1.96
CA GLU A 730 -8.75 28.71 2.11
C GLU A 730 -8.53 29.41 3.45
N LEU A 731 -8.34 28.66 4.54
CA LEU A 731 -8.35 29.18 5.91
C LEU A 731 -6.99 29.15 6.60
N GLY A 732 -5.96 28.51 6.02
CA GLY A 732 -4.62 28.45 6.62
C GLY A 732 -4.56 27.59 7.88
N THR A 733 -5.22 26.42 7.84
CA THR A 733 -5.30 25.49 8.98
C THR A 733 -4.04 24.62 9.10
N ARG A 734 -4.15 23.45 9.75
CA ARG A 734 -3.16 22.36 9.67
C ARG A 734 -3.84 21.00 9.85
N MET A 735 -3.16 19.90 9.53
CA MET A 735 -3.55 18.57 10.01
C MET A 735 -3.27 18.43 11.53
N PRO A 736 -3.96 17.52 12.24
CA PRO A 736 -3.59 17.09 13.58
C PRO A 736 -2.17 16.52 13.62
N THR A 737 -1.44 16.67 14.73
CA THR A 737 -0.26 15.87 15.04
C THR A 737 -0.63 14.39 15.25
N LEU A 738 0.35 13.48 15.39
CA LEU A 738 0.05 12.09 15.75
C LEU A 738 -0.57 11.97 17.15
N GLU A 739 -0.18 12.86 18.07
CA GLU A 739 -0.66 12.89 19.44
C GLU A 739 -2.08 13.46 19.52
N GLU A 740 -2.39 14.56 18.85
CA GLU A 740 -3.77 15.07 18.73
C GLU A 740 -4.68 14.09 17.97
N PHE A 741 -4.15 13.45 16.92
CA PHE A 741 -4.92 12.44 16.19
C PHE A 741 -5.31 11.29 17.13
N ALA A 742 -4.35 10.75 17.88
CA ALA A 742 -4.59 9.64 18.81
C ALA A 742 -5.40 10.04 20.05
N ASN A 743 -5.09 11.17 20.69
CA ASN A 743 -5.53 11.52 22.05
C ASN A 743 -6.65 12.58 22.10
N GLU A 744 -7.02 13.21 20.97
CA GLU A 744 -8.10 14.20 20.91
C GLU A 744 -9.18 13.82 19.88
N THR A 745 -8.79 13.44 18.65
CA THR A 745 -9.77 12.99 17.62
C THR A 745 -10.15 11.52 17.74
N ASN A 746 -9.28 10.65 18.28
CA ASN A 746 -9.50 9.19 18.31
C ASN A 746 -9.19 8.52 19.65
N ASN A 747 -9.33 9.25 20.75
CA ASN A 747 -8.95 8.86 22.11
C ASN A 747 -9.60 7.57 22.66
N ARG A 748 -10.72 7.10 22.09
CA ARG A 748 -11.31 5.79 22.41
C ARG A 748 -10.64 4.63 21.65
N ALA A 749 -10.23 4.84 20.41
CA ALA A 749 -9.71 3.78 19.52
C ALA A 749 -8.17 3.70 19.49
N LEU A 750 -7.48 4.80 19.74
CA LEU A 750 -6.03 4.94 19.58
C LEU A 750 -5.35 5.33 20.90
N GLN A 751 -4.06 4.98 21.03
CA GLN A 751 -3.18 5.43 22.09
C GLN A 751 -1.79 5.78 21.55
N THR A 752 -1.11 6.69 22.25
CA THR A 752 0.31 7.01 22.01
C THR A 752 1.22 6.15 22.89
N GLU A 753 2.11 5.39 22.26
CA GLU A 753 3.20 4.67 22.91
C GLU A 753 4.54 5.39 22.70
N VAL A 754 5.38 5.43 23.74
CA VAL A 754 6.77 5.87 23.61
C VAL A 754 7.52 4.88 22.73
N PHE A 755 7.83 5.27 21.48
CA PHE A 755 8.60 4.44 20.56
C PHE A 755 10.08 4.49 20.95
N ILE A 756 10.45 3.68 21.95
CA ILE A 756 11.83 3.21 22.10
C ILE A 756 12.17 2.45 20.81
N PRO A 757 13.05 2.97 19.94
CA PRO A 757 13.37 2.26 18.73
C PRO A 757 14.12 0.99 19.11
N PHE A 758 13.57 -0.17 18.75
CA PHE A 758 14.45 -1.30 18.44
C PHE A 758 15.50 -0.77 17.45
N ARG A 759 16.78 -1.04 17.71
CA ARG A 759 17.90 -0.56 16.90
C ARG A 759 18.02 -1.36 15.60
N ASN A 760 16.92 -1.37 14.85
CA ASN A 760 16.87 -1.72 13.45
C ASN A 760 17.77 -0.69 12.72
N PRO A 761 18.85 -1.10 12.02
CA PRO A 761 19.83 -0.17 11.44
C PRO A 761 19.26 0.83 10.42
N THR A 762 17.99 0.65 10.05
CA THR A 762 17.19 1.49 9.17
C THR A 762 16.61 2.75 9.81
N ASN A 763 16.51 2.86 11.15
CA ASN A 763 15.68 3.90 11.80
C ASN A 763 16.41 5.00 12.59
N GLU A 764 17.74 4.96 12.75
CA GLU A 764 18.57 6.10 13.25
C GLU A 764 18.74 7.23 12.22
N ALA A 765 17.77 7.34 11.32
CA ALA A 765 18.09 7.63 9.93
C ALA A 765 17.59 9.02 9.48
N GLN A 766 16.45 9.47 10.02
CA GLN A 766 15.85 10.79 9.77
C GLN A 766 16.35 11.91 10.70
N GLN A 767 17.37 11.67 11.53
CA GLN A 767 17.83 12.63 12.55
C GLN A 767 18.78 13.74 12.03
N TYR A 768 19.13 13.70 10.73
CA TYR A 768 20.15 14.56 10.14
C TYR A 768 19.62 15.33 8.92
N ALA A 769 20.06 16.58 8.80
CA ALA A 769 19.75 17.50 7.71
C ALA A 769 21.06 18.02 7.09
N ILE A 770 20.99 18.53 5.86
CA ILE A 770 22.12 19.16 5.18
C ILE A 770 21.81 20.66 5.03
N VAL A 771 22.76 21.53 5.38
CA VAL A 771 22.57 22.99 5.39
C VAL A 771 23.59 23.66 4.49
N LEU A 772 23.14 24.62 3.69
CA LEU A 772 23.94 25.53 2.86
C LEU A 772 23.61 26.97 3.28
N ASP A 773 24.46 27.58 4.10
CA ASP A 773 24.25 28.93 4.66
C ASP A 773 25.57 29.74 4.56
N PRO A 774 25.64 30.82 3.76
CA PRO A 774 24.64 31.24 2.77
C PRO A 774 24.50 30.23 1.61
N MET A 775 23.39 30.32 0.90
CA MET A 775 23.07 29.58 -0.32
C MET A 775 23.48 30.42 -1.54
N PRO A 776 24.22 29.85 -2.52
CA PRO A 776 24.55 30.54 -3.76
C PRO A 776 23.30 30.98 -4.54
N ASP A 777 23.38 32.13 -5.23
CA ASP A 777 22.21 32.76 -5.85
C ASP A 777 21.52 31.92 -6.95
N GLU A 778 22.25 31.01 -7.61
CA GLU A 778 21.71 30.07 -8.61
C GLU A 778 21.14 28.76 -8.01
N PHE A 779 21.22 28.56 -6.69
CA PHE A 779 20.81 27.32 -6.06
C PHE A 779 19.30 27.31 -5.79
N CYS A 780 18.60 26.33 -6.36
CA CYS A 780 17.16 26.12 -6.17
C CYS A 780 16.81 24.63 -6.19
N GLN A 781 15.51 24.32 -6.09
CA GLN A 781 15.00 22.95 -6.16
C GLN A 781 15.43 22.23 -7.45
N GLN A 782 15.46 22.91 -8.61
CA GLN A 782 15.86 22.28 -9.87
C GLN A 782 17.37 21.97 -9.89
N THR A 783 18.23 22.88 -9.43
CA THR A 783 19.67 22.62 -9.30
C THR A 783 19.93 21.47 -8.32
N LEU A 784 19.29 21.45 -7.14
CA LEU A 784 19.39 20.32 -6.22
C LEU A 784 18.90 19.00 -6.84
N ASN A 785 17.80 19.02 -7.59
CA ASN A 785 17.28 17.85 -8.31
C ASN A 785 18.21 17.38 -9.45
N GLN A 786 19.04 18.26 -10.03
CA GLN A 786 20.10 17.90 -10.97
C GLN A 786 21.32 17.25 -10.29
N TYR A 787 21.72 17.72 -9.11
CA TYR A 787 22.82 17.10 -8.35
C TYR A 787 22.41 15.81 -7.63
N CYS A 788 21.16 15.70 -7.18
CA CYS A 788 20.66 14.58 -6.37
C CYS A 788 19.43 13.84 -6.97
N PRO A 789 19.38 13.56 -8.29
CA PRO A 789 18.20 12.99 -8.94
C PRO A 789 17.81 11.64 -8.33
N LYS A 790 16.49 11.40 -8.23
CA LYS A 790 15.89 10.17 -7.68
C LYS A 790 16.32 9.82 -6.24
N CYS A 791 16.77 10.82 -5.47
CA CYS A 791 16.95 10.70 -4.02
C CYS A 791 15.76 11.36 -3.32
N PHE A 792 15.29 10.79 -2.21
CA PHE A 792 14.10 11.30 -1.51
C PHE A 792 14.49 12.29 -0.41
N TYR A 793 14.11 13.56 -0.59
CA TYR A 793 14.38 14.66 0.33
C TYR A 793 13.38 15.82 0.17
N THR A 794 13.29 16.66 1.20
CA THR A 794 12.55 17.93 1.20
C THR A 794 13.56 19.08 1.32
N LEU A 795 13.46 20.10 0.47
CA LEU A 795 14.29 21.32 0.51
C LEU A 795 13.46 22.51 1.02
N ALA A 796 14.00 23.25 1.98
CA ALA A 796 13.47 24.54 2.41
C ALA A 796 14.50 25.64 2.15
N VAL A 797 14.05 26.81 1.67
CA VAL A 797 14.88 28.00 1.42
C VAL A 797 14.41 29.16 2.31
N LEU A 798 15.36 29.78 3.00
CA LEU A 798 15.17 30.75 4.07
C LEU A 798 16.18 31.92 3.91
N ARG A 799 16.12 32.97 4.73
CA ARG A 799 17.22 33.94 4.90
C ARG A 799 18.44 33.29 5.57
N SER A 800 19.63 33.75 5.19
CA SER A 800 20.89 33.31 5.79
C SER A 800 21.00 33.77 7.24
N SER A 801 21.52 32.88 8.11
CA SER A 801 21.79 33.22 9.51
C SER A 801 23.17 33.88 9.70
N ILE A 802 23.97 33.95 8.63
CA ILE A 802 25.30 34.56 8.59
C ILE A 802 25.24 35.96 7.96
N ASN A 803 24.40 36.16 6.93
CA ASN A 803 24.23 37.45 6.24
C ASN A 803 22.74 37.71 5.92
N GLN A 804 22.09 38.66 6.61
CA GLN A 804 20.63 38.81 6.56
C GLN A 804 20.05 39.22 5.19
N ASP A 805 20.87 39.74 4.28
CA ASP A 805 20.44 40.09 2.92
C ASP A 805 20.51 38.91 1.93
N GLN A 806 21.20 37.82 2.29
CA GLN A 806 21.31 36.60 1.49
C GLN A 806 20.35 35.50 1.98
N ARG A 807 20.28 34.41 1.20
CA ARG A 807 19.44 33.24 1.48
C ARG A 807 20.27 32.04 1.96
N ARG A 808 19.60 30.97 2.38
CA ARG A 808 20.16 29.68 2.74
C ARG A 808 19.22 28.52 2.37
N ALA A 809 19.77 27.33 2.25
CA ALA A 809 19.04 26.09 1.95
C ALA A 809 19.20 25.04 3.05
N ILE A 810 18.13 24.27 3.32
CA ILE A 810 18.11 23.15 4.28
C ILE A 810 17.45 21.95 3.61
N ILE A 811 18.10 20.78 3.66
CA ILE A 811 17.67 19.56 2.99
C ILE A 811 17.46 18.44 4.02
N TYR A 812 16.22 17.97 4.17
CA TYR A 812 15.85 16.84 5.03
C TYR A 812 15.75 15.55 4.20
N CYS A 813 16.31 14.44 4.67
CA CYS A 813 16.45 13.22 3.87
C CYS A 813 15.95 11.99 4.63
N ASP A 814 15.29 11.06 3.94
CA ASP A 814 14.85 9.79 4.51
C ASP A 814 16.00 8.76 4.57
N GLY A 815 16.86 8.99 5.56
CA GLY A 815 17.72 7.97 6.12
C GLY A 815 19.21 8.31 6.10
N GLN A 816 20.00 7.90 7.09
CA GLN A 816 21.41 8.31 7.22
C GLN A 816 22.26 7.89 6.00
N LYS A 817 21.89 6.79 5.33
CA LYS A 817 22.48 6.35 4.05
C LYS A 817 22.11 7.29 2.89
N MET A 818 20.90 7.84 2.91
CA MET A 818 20.41 8.84 1.95
C MET A 818 21.02 10.22 2.23
N THR A 819 21.01 10.72 3.48
CA THR A 819 21.65 11.97 3.88
C THR A 819 23.13 11.99 3.51
N LYS A 820 23.88 10.92 3.80
CA LYS A 820 25.31 10.81 3.43
C LYS A 820 25.53 10.76 1.92
N LYS A 821 24.61 10.15 1.15
CA LYS A 821 24.68 10.12 -0.33
C LYS A 821 24.44 11.52 -0.92
N ILE A 822 23.36 12.19 -0.50
CA ILE A 822 22.99 13.54 -0.96
C ILE A 822 24.10 14.52 -0.59
N PHE A 823 24.57 14.50 0.66
CA PHE A 823 25.68 15.34 1.11
C PHE A 823 26.92 15.18 0.24
N ALA A 824 27.33 13.94 -0.07
CA ALA A 824 28.49 13.67 -0.91
C ALA A 824 28.29 14.03 -2.40
N LEU A 825 27.05 14.24 -2.86
CA LEU A 825 26.74 14.65 -4.23
C LEU A 825 26.73 16.17 -4.43
N ILE A 826 26.27 16.96 -3.45
CA ILE A 826 26.29 18.44 -3.52
C ILE A 826 27.51 19.08 -2.88
N ARG A 827 28.25 18.37 -2.04
CA ARG A 827 29.49 18.87 -1.44
C ARG A 827 30.55 19.16 -2.51
N ASP A 828 31.23 20.29 -2.36
CA ASP A 828 32.36 20.74 -3.20
C ASP A 828 32.00 20.96 -4.70
N GLN A 829 30.71 20.87 -5.06
CA GLN A 829 30.20 21.19 -6.40
C GLN A 829 30.05 22.70 -6.61
N LYS A 830 30.16 23.15 -7.87
CA LYS A 830 29.86 24.54 -8.24
C LYS A 830 28.39 24.74 -8.58
N CYS A 831 27.81 25.82 -8.06
CA CYS A 831 26.48 26.32 -8.40
C CYS A 831 26.65 27.79 -8.82
N GLY A 832 26.46 28.08 -10.10
CA GLY A 832 27.02 29.28 -10.72
C GLY A 832 28.54 29.36 -10.55
N ASN A 833 29.03 30.54 -10.23
CA ASN A 833 30.46 30.77 -9.97
C ASN A 833 30.93 30.31 -8.59
N GLU A 834 30.02 30.15 -7.62
CA GLU A 834 30.35 29.79 -6.25
C GLU A 834 30.45 28.27 -6.04
N THR A 835 31.20 27.85 -5.02
CA THR A 835 31.38 26.43 -4.68
C THR A 835 30.62 26.11 -3.40
N MET A 836 29.67 25.17 -3.50
CA MET A 836 28.78 24.77 -2.42
C MET A 836 29.54 24.07 -1.29
N LYS A 837 29.39 24.61 -0.08
CA LYS A 837 29.96 24.09 1.16
C LYS A 837 28.85 23.66 2.11
N PRO A 838 28.16 22.54 1.83
CA PRO A 838 27.13 22.04 2.73
C PRO A 838 27.77 21.50 4.02
N GLU A 839 27.01 21.53 5.12
CA GLU A 839 27.31 20.79 6.35
C GLU A 839 26.20 19.80 6.71
N ILE A 840 26.54 18.62 7.27
CA ILE A 840 25.54 17.73 7.89
C ILE A 840 25.33 18.17 9.34
N MET A 841 24.17 18.72 9.63
CA MET A 841 23.72 19.03 10.99
C MET A 841 22.72 18.00 11.50
N LYS A 842 22.56 17.90 12.81
CA LYS A 842 21.35 17.29 13.37
C LYS A 842 20.16 18.22 13.14
N LYS A 843 18.98 17.66 12.87
CA LYS A 843 17.74 18.43 12.61
C LYS A 843 17.36 19.39 13.77
N GLU A 844 17.72 19.05 15.00
CA GLU A 844 17.45 19.84 16.21
C GLU A 844 18.29 21.14 16.37
N ASN A 845 19.28 21.37 15.49
CA ASN A 845 20.29 22.44 15.60
C ASN A 845 20.28 23.48 14.45
N VAL A 846 19.22 23.57 13.64
CA VAL A 846 19.17 24.40 12.42
C VAL A 846 18.26 25.66 12.62
N PRO A 847 18.75 26.92 12.51
CA PRO A 847 18.02 28.12 13.00
C PRO A 847 17.28 28.98 11.92
N ASN A 848 15.94 28.96 11.87
CA ASN A 848 15.08 29.33 10.70
C ASN A 848 14.80 30.84 10.41
N THR A 849 14.37 31.20 9.17
CA THR A 849 13.54 32.39 8.80
C THR A 849 13.12 32.51 7.30
N VAL A 850 11.81 32.43 6.92
CA VAL A 850 11.05 33.19 5.85
C VAL A 850 11.60 33.37 4.38
N THR A 851 10.87 33.42 3.22
CA THR A 851 9.64 32.83 2.56
C THR A 851 9.61 33.24 1.04
N VAL A 852 8.69 32.75 0.17
CA VAL A 852 8.49 33.16 -1.27
C VAL A 852 6.99 33.30 -1.66
N SER A 853 6.65 33.99 -2.77
CA SER A 853 5.28 34.34 -3.24
C SER A 853 4.66 33.31 -4.25
N PRO A 854 3.38 32.90 -4.13
CA PRO A 854 2.81 31.74 -4.85
C PRO A 854 1.90 32.07 -6.07
N ILE A 855 2.08 33.19 -6.78
CA ILE A 855 1.13 33.62 -7.86
C ILE A 855 1.86 34.08 -9.12
N SER A 856 1.36 33.63 -10.29
CA SER A 856 1.79 34.04 -11.62
C SER A 856 0.64 34.64 -12.46
N ILE A 857 0.98 35.51 -13.41
CA ILE A 857 0.02 36.18 -14.30
C ILE A 857 0.45 35.91 -15.75
N ILE A 858 -0.48 35.48 -16.61
CA ILE A 858 -0.20 35.05 -17.98
C ILE A 858 -1.02 35.85 -18.99
N ILE A 859 -0.39 36.24 -20.09
CA ILE A 859 -0.99 37.00 -21.20
C ILE A 859 -0.73 36.22 -22.49
N ASP A 860 -1.79 35.72 -23.14
CA ASP A 860 -1.67 34.77 -24.26
C ASP A 860 -2.86 34.87 -25.26
N PRO A 861 -2.65 35.22 -26.53
CA PRO A 861 -1.41 35.74 -27.10
C PRO A 861 -1.07 37.13 -26.55
N LEU A 862 0.22 37.39 -26.37
CA LEU A 862 0.78 38.70 -26.11
C LEU A 862 0.77 39.52 -27.42
N PRO A 863 0.25 40.76 -27.43
CA PRO A 863 0.33 41.63 -28.59
C PRO A 863 1.75 42.06 -28.91
N ASP A 864 2.02 42.24 -30.20
CA ASP A 864 3.33 42.63 -30.72
C ASP A 864 3.77 44.03 -30.21
N GLU A 865 2.81 44.90 -29.89
CA GLU A 865 3.04 46.21 -29.25
C GLU A 865 3.66 46.13 -27.84
N LEU A 866 3.50 45.00 -27.16
CA LEU A 866 3.92 44.76 -25.77
C LEU A 866 5.16 43.88 -25.65
N LEU A 867 5.73 43.40 -26.77
CA LEU A 867 6.96 42.61 -26.77
C LEU A 867 8.15 43.42 -26.24
N GLY A 868 8.96 42.80 -25.37
CA GLY A 868 10.17 43.39 -24.80
C GLY A 868 9.92 44.41 -23.68
N ASN A 869 10.71 45.49 -23.66
CA ASN A 869 10.84 46.39 -22.50
C ASN A 869 9.55 47.14 -22.11
N ARG A 870 8.57 47.26 -23.01
CA ARG A 870 7.32 48.02 -22.76
C ARG A 870 6.45 47.45 -21.63
N ILE A 871 6.46 46.12 -21.42
CA ILE A 871 5.81 45.50 -20.26
C ILE A 871 6.39 46.07 -18.96
N LYS A 872 7.73 46.13 -18.87
CA LYS A 872 8.45 46.44 -17.63
C LYS A 872 8.24 47.87 -17.16
N THR A 873 8.17 48.85 -18.08
CA THR A 873 8.08 50.27 -17.71
C THR A 873 6.65 50.76 -17.49
N ASN A 874 5.69 50.36 -18.31
CA ASN A 874 4.37 51.02 -18.33
C ASN A 874 3.25 50.23 -17.65
N ILE A 875 3.36 48.90 -17.54
CA ILE A 875 2.24 48.04 -17.08
C ILE A 875 2.50 47.40 -15.71
N LEU A 876 3.77 47.24 -15.31
CA LEU A 876 4.13 46.84 -13.94
C LEU A 876 3.92 47.96 -12.90
N MET A 877 3.77 49.22 -13.31
CA MET A 877 3.58 50.39 -12.41
C MET A 877 4.67 50.47 -11.32
N ASP A 878 5.94 50.41 -11.74
CA ASP A 878 7.14 50.40 -10.89
C ASP A 878 7.20 49.27 -9.84
N LYS A 879 6.35 48.24 -9.95
CA LYS A 879 6.37 47.08 -9.06
C LYS A 879 7.37 46.02 -9.53
N GLU A 880 8.17 45.53 -8.59
CA GLU A 880 9.15 44.47 -8.86
C GLU A 880 8.48 43.13 -9.20
N ALA A 881 8.55 42.74 -10.47
CA ALA A 881 8.15 41.42 -10.95
C ALA A 881 9.21 40.87 -11.92
N SER A 882 9.48 39.57 -11.83
CA SER A 882 10.16 38.85 -12.93
C SER A 882 9.18 38.70 -14.09
N VAL A 883 9.68 38.75 -15.32
CA VAL A 883 8.86 38.66 -16.54
C VAL A 883 9.59 37.81 -17.58
N ASP A 884 8.96 36.70 -17.94
CA ASP A 884 9.45 35.73 -18.91
C ASP A 884 8.55 35.78 -20.16
N ILE A 885 9.15 35.74 -21.35
CA ILE A 885 8.44 35.77 -22.64
C ILE A 885 8.78 34.49 -23.42
N MET A 886 7.75 33.81 -23.91
CA MET A 886 7.83 32.51 -24.59
C MET A 886 6.78 32.42 -25.70
N GLN A 887 6.73 31.34 -26.49
CA GLN A 887 5.81 31.26 -27.63
C GLN A 887 4.35 31.03 -27.17
N SER A 888 3.39 31.66 -27.84
CA SER A 888 1.96 31.57 -27.50
C SER A 888 1.42 30.14 -27.66
N VAL A 889 0.57 29.72 -26.72
CA VAL A 889 -0.12 28.43 -26.77
C VAL A 889 -1.38 28.52 -27.63
N ILE A 890 -2.00 29.69 -27.70
CA ILE A 890 -3.27 29.94 -28.40
C ILE A 890 -3.07 30.30 -29.89
N ASP A 891 -2.10 31.17 -30.22
CA ASP A 891 -1.72 31.48 -31.61
C ASP A 891 -0.21 31.30 -31.77
N LYS A 892 0.21 30.16 -32.30
CA LYS A 892 1.63 29.81 -32.47
C LYS A 892 2.44 30.79 -33.34
N LYS A 893 1.81 31.76 -34.03
CA LYS A 893 2.51 32.85 -34.74
C LYS A 893 2.85 34.06 -33.85
N LYS A 894 2.39 34.07 -32.59
CA LYS A 894 2.63 35.13 -31.60
C LYS A 894 3.35 34.58 -30.36
N MET A 895 3.69 35.48 -29.44
CA MET A 895 4.33 35.17 -28.16
C MET A 895 3.31 35.22 -27.02
N MET A 896 3.70 34.81 -25.81
CA MET A 896 3.00 34.99 -24.55
C MET A 896 3.96 35.53 -23.48
N ALA A 897 3.43 36.14 -22.42
CA ALA A 897 4.23 36.55 -21.27
C ALA A 897 3.73 35.91 -19.97
N VAL A 898 4.67 35.59 -19.08
CA VAL A 898 4.45 35.16 -17.70
C VAL A 898 5.08 36.20 -16.77
N VAL A 899 4.32 36.69 -15.79
CA VAL A 899 4.73 37.73 -14.85
C VAL A 899 4.63 37.19 -13.42
N LEU A 900 5.71 37.34 -12.65
CA LEU A 900 5.91 36.82 -11.30
C LEU A 900 6.23 37.97 -10.32
N PRO A 901 5.22 38.59 -9.67
CA PRO A 901 5.44 39.67 -8.72
C PRO A 901 6.14 39.18 -7.45
N LYS A 902 7.21 39.87 -7.01
CA LYS A 902 7.97 39.50 -5.80
C LYS A 902 7.09 39.43 -4.54
N ARG A 903 6.01 40.21 -4.49
CA ARG A 903 5.06 40.28 -3.36
C ARG A 903 3.66 39.84 -3.77
N ARG A 904 2.98 39.10 -2.88
CA ARG A 904 1.61 38.60 -3.08
C ARG A 904 0.58 39.73 -3.17
N GLU A 905 0.84 40.87 -2.53
CA GLU A 905 0.00 42.08 -2.57
C GLU A 905 -0.07 42.73 -3.97
N ASP A 906 1.08 42.94 -4.62
CA ASP A 906 1.19 43.63 -5.91
C ASP A 906 0.53 42.87 -7.07
N CYS A 907 0.36 41.55 -6.91
CA CYS A 907 -0.33 40.68 -7.88
C CYS A 907 -1.73 41.19 -8.25
N LYS A 908 -2.48 41.77 -7.31
CA LYS A 908 -3.84 42.31 -7.58
C LYS A 908 -3.79 43.58 -8.44
N THR A 909 -2.75 44.39 -8.30
CA THR A 909 -2.57 45.66 -9.03
C THR A 909 -2.13 45.39 -10.47
N ILE A 910 -1.07 44.60 -10.64
CA ILE A 910 -0.51 44.25 -11.95
C ILE A 910 -1.56 43.54 -12.83
N LEU A 911 -2.30 42.58 -12.26
CA LEU A 911 -3.39 41.88 -12.97
C LEU A 911 -4.52 42.82 -13.44
N ARG A 912 -4.83 43.86 -12.66
CA ARG A 912 -5.84 44.88 -13.01
C ARG A 912 -5.36 45.80 -14.14
N ALA A 913 -4.06 46.12 -14.19
CA ALA A 913 -3.48 46.91 -15.27
C ALA A 913 -3.59 46.17 -16.62
N PHE A 914 -3.09 44.93 -16.70
CA PHE A 914 -3.16 44.13 -17.92
C PHE A 914 -4.60 43.89 -18.41
N ARG A 915 -5.57 43.64 -17.51
CA ARG A 915 -6.99 43.43 -17.88
C ARG A 915 -7.70 44.70 -18.39
N ARG A 916 -7.19 45.89 -18.07
CA ARG A 916 -7.71 47.17 -18.58
C ARG A 916 -7.12 47.57 -19.93
N TRP A 917 -5.96 47.03 -20.30
CA TRP A 917 -5.33 47.30 -21.58
C TRP A 917 -6.19 46.83 -22.76
N ARG A 918 -6.09 47.52 -23.90
CA ARG A 918 -6.82 47.23 -25.14
C ARG A 918 -5.86 47.27 -26.32
N VAL A 919 -6.11 46.42 -27.31
CA VAL A 919 -5.45 46.43 -28.63
C VAL A 919 -6.56 46.29 -29.67
N ASP A 920 -6.56 47.14 -30.69
CA ASP A 920 -7.65 47.26 -31.69
C ASP A 920 -9.07 47.34 -31.06
N GLY A 921 -9.16 47.99 -29.89
CA GLY A 921 -10.39 48.12 -29.09
C GLY A 921 -10.76 46.90 -28.24
N LEU A 922 -10.10 45.76 -28.43
CA LEU A 922 -10.42 44.48 -27.77
C LEU A 922 -9.57 44.24 -26.50
N PRO A 923 -10.10 43.51 -25.49
CA PRO A 923 -9.40 43.20 -24.25
C PRO A 923 -8.26 42.18 -24.42
N LEU A 924 -7.18 42.36 -23.68
CA LEU A 924 -6.14 41.33 -23.55
C LEU A 924 -6.69 40.07 -22.87
N ASN A 925 -6.27 38.90 -23.34
CA ASN A 925 -6.57 37.62 -22.72
C ASN A 925 -5.60 37.36 -21.54
N VAL A 926 -5.99 37.78 -20.33
CA VAL A 926 -5.13 37.77 -19.14
C VAL A 926 -5.63 36.77 -18.09
N LYS A 927 -4.92 35.65 -18.01
CA LYS A 927 -5.10 34.58 -17.02
C LYS A 927 -4.24 34.85 -15.78
N LYS A 928 -4.66 34.30 -14.64
CA LYS A 928 -3.90 34.31 -13.39
C LYS A 928 -3.80 32.85 -12.94
N ILE A 929 -2.59 32.36 -12.73
CA ILE A 929 -2.36 31.03 -12.17
C ILE A 929 -1.90 31.20 -10.73
N ILE A 930 -2.47 30.38 -9.84
CA ILE A 930 -1.93 30.21 -8.49
C ILE A 930 -0.98 29.03 -8.60
N ASN A 931 0.29 29.24 -8.27
CA ASN A 931 1.29 28.19 -8.36
C ASN A 931 1.14 27.33 -7.11
N TYR A 932 0.33 26.28 -7.21
CA TYR A 932 0.20 25.30 -6.15
C TYR A 932 1.54 24.62 -5.87
N GLN A 933 2.00 24.74 -4.63
CA GLN A 933 3.05 23.90 -4.08
C GLN A 933 2.36 22.86 -3.21
N GLU A 934 2.48 21.58 -3.57
CA GLU A 934 2.08 20.47 -2.69
C GLU A 934 3.06 20.40 -1.51
N SER A 935 2.60 20.89 -0.35
CA SER A 935 3.13 20.76 1.03
C SER A 935 4.66 20.92 1.25
#